data_AF-A0AAE0S132-F1
#
_entry.id   AF-A0AAE0S132-F1
#
_cell.length_a   1.000
_cell.length_b   1.000
_cell.length_c   1.000
_cell.angle_alpha   90.00
_cell.angle_beta   90.00
_cell.angle_gamma   90.00
#
_symmetry.space_group_name_H-M   'P 1'
#
loop_
_entity.id
_entity.type
_entity.pdbx_description
1 polymer ?
#
loop_
_entity_poly.entity_id
_entity_poly.type
_entity_poly.pdbx_seq_one_letter_code
_entity_poly.pdbx_strand_id
1 'polypeptide(L)'
;MKTGVQCESIVRFPRLFEKYPFPILINSALLRLADVFRGGNNFIRWCILRVTQQSEKHLDKILSVDEFMKKIVSVYYSNDPIARAVTLRTLGSISSIIAERKNVHHIIVISLDSHDAVEVDAAVFAAGKFSEQSKTFAANICSKISEMINGIATPVELKLQLIPVLRHMHHDIYTAAKARAVCMSLLSSYPAENFCMLTLQTLTHLAAQSLVDIPDQVSLLLDHLVHKDPRRAVKVVALQQLRKLAKIAPHLWKYSFMQILSRFILSTPYAALKIGGLHVLTTLSKSVAFQIFFITEDVDSSLLEVCTLCYQHSDPTLVSKSLELYTHLAIAYSKSKGSLWLNGQNIVEDAMIALQTQTILGASCENTAREQEALKLCLSCVKKLVQTHPDTGESFVSCITNLLEQSQELSSSMFSESLAAIGSQNSKVLQTSALSQVLSLLNKVSQSQENLPRFGTTLCTLVFQAAEGNPVPDHIKDLILTCVQKTDPWRGYQVARQAMRYGQSAIASKIFSSLAQKVSSEHLYFWLMGLHDIGTGESCLQERKYKSFEVLSTIMDASLHYQKGLTLLKAASTPNFPLQFQCEYVNLRVDTMQVHSQLIRTCNTFRTCPPPAIATALAITNGQEITRCGQIVNQLMKCVREYEDLSTRFADLYKTSFDADPESLKNVHQLQMSCELMKLAILSITQDAQDGQTMFADRLMFYSGDASRGRDKFSQQLQTIHKVLDALIQTEGVQKITHKHTEFLSESAESLTRVPNCFPRFFFQSLQSTALKLAVSPQQNSSLDPVLIQYDTHLTLKVEGVVQHGSCPGLFRKVHAVKMEVTSNLQSKNPTGPDTKVTDPTSNSLTQTVEPHNDYFSISFLLAFPVLGIHLVTITASIVDETGTVWNTGPKVNLFVKSYDDAIQRATQSKVSARPSFTPLIS
;
A
#
# COMPACT_ATOMS: atom_id res chain seq x y z
N MET A 1 -30.74 -33.12 -19.13
CA MET A 1 -29.26 -32.94 -19.05
C MET A 1 -28.70 -33.96 -18.08
N LYS A 2 -27.53 -34.55 -18.36
CA LYS A 2 -26.86 -35.46 -17.41
C LYS A 2 -26.47 -34.68 -16.14
N THR A 3 -26.73 -35.24 -14.96
CA THR A 3 -26.44 -34.61 -13.65
C THR A 3 -25.00 -34.11 -13.53
N GLY A 4 -24.03 -34.83 -14.12
CA GLY A 4 -22.63 -34.42 -14.13
C GLY A 4 -22.38 -33.07 -14.81
N VAL A 5 -23.03 -32.80 -15.95
CA VAL A 5 -22.88 -31.53 -16.70
C VAL A 5 -23.50 -30.37 -15.91
N GLN A 6 -24.60 -30.60 -15.20
CA GLN A 6 -25.21 -29.59 -14.33
C GLN A 6 -24.28 -29.25 -13.16
N CYS A 7 -23.68 -30.24 -12.50
CA CYS A 7 -22.75 -30.01 -11.39
C CYS A 7 -21.49 -29.29 -11.86
N GLU A 8 -20.92 -29.70 -12.99
CA GLU A 8 -19.76 -29.03 -13.61
C GLU A 8 -20.07 -27.57 -13.94
N SER A 9 -21.27 -27.29 -14.45
CA SER A 9 -21.69 -25.91 -14.74
C SER A 9 -21.82 -25.09 -13.45
N ILE A 10 -22.44 -25.65 -12.41
CA ILE A 10 -22.65 -24.99 -11.11
C ILE A 10 -21.31 -24.59 -10.47
N VAL A 11 -20.33 -25.50 -10.43
CA VAL A 11 -19.02 -25.22 -9.78
C VAL A 11 -18.17 -24.19 -10.54
N ARG A 12 -18.53 -23.83 -11.77
CA ARG A 12 -17.86 -22.78 -12.56
C ARG A 12 -18.39 -21.37 -12.27
N PHE A 13 -19.55 -21.22 -11.63
CA PHE A 13 -20.13 -19.90 -11.32
C PHE A 13 -19.25 -19.00 -10.45
N PRO A 14 -18.54 -19.50 -9.41
CA PRO A 14 -17.62 -18.64 -8.63
C PRO A 14 -16.57 -17.95 -9.51
N ARG A 15 -15.95 -18.68 -10.45
CA ARG A 15 -15.00 -18.12 -11.41
C ARG A 15 -15.65 -17.10 -12.36
N LEU A 16 -16.90 -17.33 -12.74
CA LEU A 16 -17.67 -16.38 -13.55
C LEU A 16 -17.91 -15.07 -12.79
N PHE A 17 -18.29 -15.14 -11.51
CA PHE A 17 -18.51 -13.97 -10.68
C PHE A 17 -17.24 -13.18 -10.42
N GLU A 18 -16.11 -13.86 -10.20
CA GLU A 18 -14.82 -13.19 -10.05
C GLU A 18 -14.36 -12.50 -11.33
N LYS A 19 -14.62 -13.10 -12.49
CA LYS A 19 -14.26 -12.53 -13.78
C LYS A 19 -15.17 -11.35 -14.18
N TYR A 20 -16.46 -11.42 -13.86
CA TYR A 20 -17.47 -10.45 -14.23
C TYR A 20 -18.36 -10.07 -13.03
N PRO A 21 -17.85 -9.24 -12.09
CA PRO A 21 -18.53 -8.95 -10.83
C PRO A 21 -19.63 -7.87 -10.96
N PHE A 22 -20.39 -7.90 -12.06
CA PHE A 22 -21.47 -6.95 -12.35
C PHE A 22 -22.81 -7.43 -11.77
N PRO A 23 -23.60 -6.55 -11.11
CA PRO A 23 -24.84 -6.96 -10.45
C PRO A 23 -25.86 -7.62 -11.36
N ILE A 24 -26.00 -7.16 -12.61
CA ILE A 24 -26.98 -7.71 -13.56
C ILE A 24 -26.68 -9.20 -13.83
N LEU A 25 -25.41 -9.52 -14.12
CA LEU A 25 -24.98 -10.90 -14.36
C LEU A 25 -25.14 -11.74 -13.10
N ILE A 26 -24.66 -11.24 -11.96
CA ILE A 26 -24.72 -11.96 -10.68
C ILE A 26 -26.17 -12.25 -10.28
N ASN A 27 -27.06 -11.25 -10.35
CA ASN A 27 -28.48 -11.40 -10.05
C ASN A 27 -29.12 -12.48 -10.95
N SER A 28 -28.93 -12.39 -12.27
CA SER A 28 -29.49 -13.37 -13.21
C SER A 28 -28.97 -14.80 -12.95
N ALA A 29 -27.69 -14.94 -12.65
CA ALA A 29 -27.06 -16.22 -12.35
C ALA A 29 -27.56 -16.82 -11.03
N LEU A 30 -27.66 -16.03 -9.96
CA LEU A 30 -28.14 -16.50 -8.67
C LEU A 30 -29.63 -16.85 -8.70
N LEU A 31 -30.46 -16.08 -9.42
CA LEU A 31 -31.85 -16.45 -9.67
C LEU A 31 -31.96 -17.78 -10.43
N ARG A 32 -31.08 -18.02 -11.42
CA ARG A 32 -31.03 -19.28 -12.13
C ARG A 32 -30.57 -20.44 -11.25
N LEU A 33 -29.61 -20.21 -10.36
CA LEU A 33 -29.19 -21.21 -9.37
C LEU A 33 -30.34 -21.53 -8.40
N ALA A 34 -31.15 -20.55 -8.00
CA ALA A 34 -32.33 -20.80 -7.17
C ALA A 34 -33.40 -21.64 -7.87
N ASP A 35 -33.61 -21.47 -9.19
CA ASP A 35 -34.49 -22.34 -9.98
C ASP A 35 -34.01 -23.79 -9.96
N VAL A 36 -32.70 -23.98 -10.17
CA VAL A 36 -32.06 -25.30 -10.16
C VAL A 36 -32.07 -25.90 -8.76
N PHE A 37 -31.95 -25.09 -7.70
CA PHE A 37 -32.07 -25.53 -6.31
C PHE A 37 -33.46 -26.11 -6.01
N ARG A 38 -34.51 -25.41 -6.49
CA ARG A 38 -35.90 -25.80 -6.30
C ARG A 38 -36.20 -27.16 -6.93
N GLY A 39 -35.82 -27.35 -8.20
CA GLY A 39 -36.10 -28.57 -8.97
C GLY A 39 -35.03 -29.68 -8.90
N GLY A 40 -33.89 -29.44 -8.25
CA GLY A 40 -32.74 -30.35 -8.25
C GLY A 40 -32.81 -31.48 -7.21
N ASN A 41 -31.84 -32.40 -7.25
CA ASN A 41 -31.64 -33.39 -6.19
C ASN A 41 -30.76 -32.82 -5.05
N ASN A 42 -30.60 -33.56 -3.95
CA ASN A 42 -29.83 -33.08 -2.79
C ASN A 42 -28.36 -32.80 -3.09
N PHE A 43 -27.75 -33.52 -4.03
CA PHE A 43 -26.37 -33.27 -4.44
C PHE A 43 -26.23 -31.92 -5.17
N ILE A 44 -27.14 -31.62 -6.10
CA ILE A 44 -27.18 -30.32 -6.79
C ILE A 44 -27.40 -29.18 -5.79
N ARG A 45 -28.34 -29.34 -4.85
CA ARG A 45 -28.60 -28.36 -3.78
C ARG A 45 -27.35 -28.10 -2.94
N TRP A 46 -26.61 -29.16 -2.61
CA TRP A 46 -25.35 -29.05 -1.89
C TRP A 46 -24.27 -28.33 -2.70
N CYS A 47 -24.14 -28.60 -4.01
CA CYS A 47 -23.23 -27.86 -4.88
C CYS A 47 -23.58 -26.35 -4.91
N ILE A 48 -24.86 -26.01 -4.98
CA ILE A 48 -25.33 -24.62 -4.97
C ILE A 48 -25.05 -23.95 -3.62
N LEU A 49 -25.24 -24.66 -2.50
CA LEU A 49 -24.82 -24.19 -1.18
C LEU A 49 -23.33 -23.86 -1.16
N ARG A 50 -22.46 -24.73 -1.70
CA ARG A 50 -21.02 -24.47 -1.77
C ARG A 50 -20.67 -23.26 -2.64
N VAL A 51 -21.33 -23.10 -3.78
CA VAL A 51 -21.17 -21.90 -4.64
C VAL A 51 -21.60 -20.64 -3.91
N THR A 52 -22.71 -20.69 -3.17
CA THR A 52 -23.22 -19.56 -2.37
C THR A 52 -22.22 -19.17 -1.28
N GLN A 53 -21.67 -20.16 -0.56
CA GLN A 53 -20.64 -19.95 0.46
C GLN A 53 -19.34 -19.39 -0.11
N GLN A 54 -18.89 -19.88 -1.27
CA GLN A 54 -17.67 -19.39 -1.92
C GLN A 54 -17.83 -17.97 -2.48
N SER A 55 -19.06 -17.57 -2.81
CA SER A 55 -19.38 -16.31 -3.49
C SER A 55 -20.01 -15.28 -2.54
N GLU A 56 -19.74 -15.36 -1.23
CA GLU A 56 -20.33 -14.50 -0.19
C GLU A 56 -20.20 -13.00 -0.50
N LYS A 57 -19.02 -12.58 -1.01
CA LYS A 57 -18.69 -11.21 -1.46
C LYS A 57 -19.53 -10.66 -2.62
N HIS A 58 -20.46 -11.46 -3.16
CA HIS A 58 -21.30 -11.10 -4.30
C HIS A 58 -22.80 -11.21 -3.99
N LEU A 59 -23.18 -11.61 -2.78
CA LEU A 59 -24.58 -11.82 -2.42
C LEU A 59 -25.35 -10.50 -2.26
N ASP A 60 -24.66 -9.44 -1.87
CA ASP A 60 -25.14 -8.06 -1.84
C ASP A 60 -25.63 -7.54 -3.20
N LYS A 61 -25.18 -8.15 -4.30
CA LYS A 61 -25.52 -7.78 -5.68
C LYS A 61 -26.80 -8.45 -6.20
N ILE A 62 -27.51 -9.22 -5.38
CA ILE A 62 -28.81 -9.78 -5.73
C ILE A 62 -29.87 -8.68 -5.65
N LEU A 63 -30.43 -8.30 -6.78
CA LEU A 63 -31.49 -7.27 -6.87
C LEU A 63 -32.86 -7.84 -6.48
N SER A 64 -33.13 -9.10 -6.83
CA SER A 64 -34.44 -9.75 -6.66
C SER A 64 -34.43 -10.73 -5.48
N VAL A 65 -34.12 -10.23 -4.27
CA VAL A 65 -33.93 -11.05 -3.07
C VAL A 65 -35.18 -11.87 -2.71
N ASP A 66 -36.37 -11.29 -2.83
CA ASP A 66 -37.63 -11.98 -2.48
C ASP A 66 -37.90 -13.20 -3.37
N GLU A 67 -37.66 -13.08 -4.66
CA GLU A 67 -37.86 -14.18 -5.61
C GLU A 67 -36.83 -15.30 -5.36
N PHE A 68 -35.56 -14.93 -5.17
CA PHE A 68 -34.50 -15.85 -4.80
C PHE A 68 -34.85 -16.62 -3.52
N MET A 69 -35.22 -15.91 -2.45
CA MET A 69 -35.59 -16.49 -1.16
C MET A 69 -36.80 -17.42 -1.30
N LYS A 70 -37.86 -17.02 -2.00
CA LYS A 70 -39.06 -17.83 -2.19
C LYS A 70 -38.74 -19.18 -2.86
N LYS A 71 -37.85 -19.19 -3.84
CA LYS A 71 -37.40 -20.42 -4.52
C LYS A 71 -36.65 -21.35 -3.58
N ILE A 72 -35.74 -20.83 -2.76
CA ILE A 72 -34.97 -21.61 -1.77
C ILE A 72 -35.90 -22.15 -0.67
N VAL A 73 -36.71 -21.30 -0.03
CA VAL A 73 -37.60 -21.68 1.08
C VAL A 73 -38.64 -22.72 0.66
N SER A 74 -39.06 -22.74 -0.62
CA SER A 74 -40.03 -23.73 -1.09
C SER A 74 -39.59 -25.19 -0.89
N VAL A 75 -38.28 -25.46 -0.79
CA VAL A 75 -37.72 -26.80 -0.55
C VAL A 75 -37.78 -27.18 0.94
N TYR A 76 -37.87 -26.22 1.86
CA TYR A 76 -37.94 -26.48 3.31
C TYR A 76 -39.19 -27.26 3.71
N TYR A 77 -40.32 -27.06 3.03
CA TYR A 77 -41.56 -27.79 3.32
C TYR A 77 -41.58 -29.23 2.78
N SER A 78 -40.43 -29.79 2.42
CA SER A 78 -40.29 -31.19 2.02
C SER A 78 -40.17 -32.11 3.24
N ASN A 79 -40.57 -33.37 3.08
CA ASN A 79 -40.44 -34.39 4.11
C ASN A 79 -39.01 -34.95 4.24
N ASP A 80 -38.06 -34.48 3.43
CA ASP A 80 -36.68 -34.98 3.41
C ASP A 80 -35.79 -34.14 4.37
N PRO A 81 -35.29 -34.73 5.47
CA PRO A 81 -34.46 -33.98 6.43
C PRO A 81 -33.16 -33.46 5.83
N ILE A 82 -32.60 -34.13 4.81
CA ILE A 82 -31.38 -33.66 4.13
C ILE A 82 -31.69 -32.42 3.29
N ALA A 83 -32.81 -32.43 2.57
CA ALA A 83 -33.24 -31.26 1.79
C ALA A 83 -33.53 -30.06 2.70
N ARG A 84 -34.18 -30.28 3.86
CA ARG A 84 -34.40 -29.25 4.89
C ARG A 84 -33.10 -28.72 5.47
N ALA A 85 -32.18 -29.60 5.83
CA ALA A 85 -30.87 -29.24 6.36
C ALA A 85 -30.02 -28.42 5.36
N VAL A 86 -29.98 -28.81 4.09
CA VAL A 86 -29.28 -28.04 3.04
C VAL A 86 -29.95 -26.67 2.85
N THR A 87 -31.28 -26.61 2.88
CA THR A 87 -32.03 -25.36 2.79
C THR A 87 -31.70 -24.41 3.94
N LEU A 88 -31.70 -24.90 5.19
CA LEU A 88 -31.30 -24.12 6.37
C LEU A 88 -29.87 -23.60 6.27
N ARG A 89 -28.92 -24.43 5.81
CA ARG A 89 -27.55 -23.99 5.58
C ARG A 89 -27.46 -22.93 4.50
N THR A 90 -28.22 -23.06 3.41
CA THR A 90 -28.28 -22.03 2.35
C THR A 90 -28.86 -20.72 2.89
N LEU A 91 -29.94 -20.77 3.68
CA LEU A 91 -30.52 -19.60 4.33
C LEU A 91 -29.53 -18.92 5.29
N GLY A 92 -28.80 -19.71 6.10
CA GLY A 92 -27.73 -19.19 6.95
C GLY A 92 -26.60 -18.52 6.16
N SER A 93 -26.21 -19.08 5.01
CA SER A 93 -25.17 -18.52 4.14
C SER A 93 -25.58 -17.21 3.44
N ILE A 94 -26.87 -16.91 3.33
CA ILE A 94 -27.38 -15.65 2.77
C ILE A 94 -27.90 -14.69 3.87
N SER A 95 -27.62 -14.97 5.14
CA SER A 95 -28.09 -14.16 6.28
C SER A 95 -27.73 -12.68 6.16
N SER A 96 -26.63 -12.32 5.49
CA SER A 96 -26.23 -10.93 5.24
C SER A 96 -27.26 -10.09 4.46
N ILE A 97 -28.10 -10.73 3.63
CA ILE A 97 -29.11 -10.05 2.80
C ILE A 97 -30.56 -10.24 3.28
N ILE A 98 -30.80 -11.23 4.15
CA ILE A 98 -32.16 -11.57 4.64
C ILE A 98 -32.28 -11.59 6.17
N ALA A 99 -31.36 -10.92 6.87
CA ALA A 99 -31.23 -10.94 8.33
C ALA A 99 -32.56 -10.68 9.07
N GLU A 100 -33.45 -9.83 8.55
CA GLU A 100 -34.69 -9.40 9.22
C GLU A 100 -35.96 -10.16 8.77
N ARG A 101 -35.81 -11.23 7.98
CA ARG A 101 -36.97 -12.00 7.47
C ARG A 101 -37.56 -12.92 8.55
N LYS A 102 -38.65 -12.47 9.17
CA LYS A 102 -39.34 -13.17 10.29
C LYS A 102 -39.79 -14.60 9.96
N ASN A 103 -40.19 -14.87 8.71
CA ASN A 103 -40.54 -16.22 8.27
C ASN A 103 -39.36 -17.18 8.38
N VAL A 104 -38.16 -16.73 8.04
CA VAL A 104 -36.92 -17.50 8.17
C VAL A 104 -36.52 -17.66 9.63
N HIS A 105 -36.70 -16.61 10.46
CA HIS A 105 -36.48 -16.71 11.91
C HIS A 105 -37.32 -17.84 12.52
N HIS A 106 -38.60 -17.86 12.21
CA HIS A 106 -39.53 -18.88 12.69
C HIS A 106 -39.14 -20.30 12.23
N ILE A 107 -38.76 -20.44 10.95
CA ILE A 107 -38.24 -21.70 10.40
C ILE A 107 -37.04 -22.21 11.21
N ILE A 108 -36.07 -21.34 11.50
CA ILE A 108 -34.86 -21.72 12.25
C ILE A 108 -35.21 -22.14 13.68
N VAL A 109 -36.08 -21.39 14.37
CA VAL A 109 -36.50 -21.71 15.75
C VAL A 109 -37.20 -23.06 15.82
N ILE A 110 -38.11 -23.35 14.88
CA ILE A 110 -38.80 -24.66 14.83
C ILE A 110 -37.82 -25.79 14.53
N SER A 111 -36.91 -25.61 13.58
CA SER A 111 -35.97 -26.66 13.20
C SER A 111 -34.96 -27.01 14.30
N LEU A 112 -34.77 -26.16 15.32
CA LEU A 112 -33.98 -26.50 16.52
C LEU A 112 -34.66 -27.54 17.41
N ASP A 113 -35.99 -27.64 17.35
CA ASP A 113 -36.79 -28.63 18.08
C ASP A 113 -37.10 -29.88 17.23
N SER A 114 -36.41 -30.04 16.09
CA SER A 114 -36.58 -31.21 15.22
C SER A 114 -36.05 -32.50 15.86
N HIS A 115 -36.64 -33.62 15.46
CA HIS A 115 -36.18 -34.96 15.84
C HIS A 115 -35.00 -35.43 15.00
N ASP A 116 -34.77 -34.80 13.84
CA ASP A 116 -33.70 -35.16 12.90
C ASP A 116 -32.40 -34.42 13.24
N ALA A 117 -31.38 -35.15 13.70
CA ALA A 117 -30.09 -34.55 14.10
C ALA A 117 -29.43 -33.69 13.00
N VAL A 118 -29.51 -34.11 11.73
CA VAL A 118 -28.92 -33.39 10.59
C VAL A 118 -29.62 -32.05 10.35
N GLU A 119 -30.92 -31.97 10.63
CA GLU A 119 -31.69 -30.73 10.54
C GLU A 119 -31.35 -29.81 11.71
N VAL A 120 -31.27 -30.35 12.94
CA VAL A 120 -30.88 -29.58 14.14
C VAL A 120 -29.48 -28.98 13.95
N ASP A 121 -28.50 -29.76 13.47
CA ASP A 121 -27.15 -29.28 13.16
C ASP A 121 -27.18 -28.10 12.16
N ALA A 122 -28.02 -28.19 11.14
CA ALA A 122 -28.19 -27.13 10.15
C ALA A 122 -28.91 -25.90 10.73
N ALA A 123 -29.86 -26.10 11.64
CA ALA A 123 -30.57 -25.05 12.36
C ALA A 123 -29.62 -24.31 13.32
N VAL A 124 -28.72 -25.01 14.02
CA VAL A 124 -27.68 -24.39 14.86
C VAL A 124 -26.75 -23.51 14.02
N PHE A 125 -26.31 -24.01 12.85
CA PHE A 125 -25.52 -23.21 11.92
C PHE A 125 -26.27 -21.94 11.45
N ALA A 126 -27.53 -22.09 11.03
CA ALA A 126 -28.35 -20.97 10.60
C ALA A 126 -28.60 -19.98 11.74
N ALA A 127 -28.90 -20.46 12.95
CA ALA A 127 -29.08 -19.63 14.13
C ALA A 127 -27.82 -18.82 14.46
N GLY A 128 -26.64 -19.42 14.37
CA GLY A 128 -25.37 -18.71 14.50
C GLY A 128 -25.23 -17.57 13.48
N LYS A 129 -25.49 -17.86 12.21
CA LYS A 129 -25.38 -16.90 11.11
C LYS A 129 -26.40 -15.76 11.18
N PHE A 130 -27.64 -16.05 11.54
CA PHE A 130 -28.64 -15.00 11.74
C PHE A 130 -28.38 -14.18 13.00
N SER A 131 -27.88 -14.79 14.08
CA SER A 131 -27.49 -14.06 15.29
C SER A 131 -26.32 -13.11 15.03
N GLU A 132 -25.43 -13.45 14.10
CA GLU A 132 -24.31 -12.58 13.69
C GLU A 132 -24.79 -11.25 13.10
N GLN A 133 -25.92 -11.26 12.38
CA GLN A 133 -26.41 -10.11 11.61
C GLN A 133 -27.60 -9.39 12.27
N SER A 134 -28.57 -10.16 12.81
CA SER A 134 -29.85 -9.61 13.29
C SER A 134 -29.88 -9.51 14.82
N LYS A 135 -29.98 -8.28 15.31
CA LYS A 135 -30.17 -7.97 16.73
C LYS A 135 -31.46 -8.58 17.30
N THR A 136 -32.56 -8.46 16.55
CA THR A 136 -33.88 -8.94 17.00
C THR A 136 -33.90 -10.45 17.14
N PHE A 137 -33.32 -11.16 16.16
CA PHE A 137 -33.17 -12.60 16.21
C PHE A 137 -32.25 -13.04 17.36
N ALA A 138 -31.10 -12.39 17.53
CA ALA A 138 -30.13 -12.70 18.59
C ALA A 138 -30.76 -12.64 20.00
N ALA A 139 -31.51 -11.57 20.30
CA ALA A 139 -32.20 -11.42 21.59
C ALA A 139 -33.21 -12.56 21.86
N ASN A 140 -33.99 -12.93 20.84
CA ASN A 140 -34.99 -13.99 20.95
C ASN A 140 -34.35 -15.38 21.11
N ILE A 141 -33.36 -15.69 20.26
CA ILE A 141 -32.74 -17.02 20.22
C ILE A 141 -31.83 -17.26 21.43
N CYS A 142 -31.26 -16.21 22.04
CA CYS A 142 -30.42 -16.33 23.24
C CYS A 142 -31.13 -17.09 24.37
N SER A 143 -32.42 -16.81 24.59
CA SER A 143 -33.22 -17.46 25.63
C SER A 143 -33.41 -18.96 25.32
N LYS A 144 -33.80 -19.28 24.09
CA LYS A 144 -34.01 -20.66 23.62
C LYS A 144 -32.72 -21.49 23.69
N ILE A 145 -31.60 -20.93 23.25
CA ILE A 145 -30.29 -21.59 23.32
C ILE A 145 -29.89 -21.84 24.78
N SER A 146 -30.14 -20.88 25.67
CA SER A 146 -29.84 -21.05 27.10
C SER A 146 -30.67 -22.19 27.72
N GLU A 147 -31.96 -22.29 27.36
CA GLU A 147 -32.83 -23.38 27.77
C GLU A 147 -32.33 -24.73 27.25
N MET A 148 -31.97 -24.82 25.96
CA MET A 148 -31.43 -26.05 25.37
C MET A 148 -30.11 -26.48 26.01
N ILE A 149 -29.21 -25.56 26.34
CA ILE A 149 -27.93 -25.89 26.99
C ILE A 149 -28.16 -26.41 28.42
N ASN A 150 -29.09 -25.80 29.16
CA ASN A 150 -29.41 -26.20 30.53
C ASN A 150 -30.30 -27.46 30.59
N GLY A 151 -30.99 -27.79 29.49
CA GLY A 151 -31.81 -28.99 29.37
C GLY A 151 -31.03 -30.27 29.62
N ILE A 152 -31.61 -31.20 30.36
CA ILE A 152 -30.99 -32.51 30.65
C ILE A 152 -31.12 -33.44 29.43
N ALA A 153 -32.19 -33.27 28.64
CA ALA A 153 -32.48 -34.08 27.47
C ALA A 153 -31.56 -33.79 26.26
N THR A 154 -30.83 -32.67 26.27
CA THR A 154 -29.94 -32.32 25.16
C THR A 154 -28.60 -33.05 25.27
N PRO A 155 -28.15 -33.74 24.21
CA PRO A 155 -26.90 -34.47 24.23
C PRO A 155 -25.71 -33.50 24.36
N VAL A 156 -24.63 -33.99 24.97
CA VAL A 156 -23.42 -33.20 25.23
C VAL A 156 -22.84 -32.58 23.95
N GLU A 157 -22.84 -33.32 22.84
CA GLU A 157 -22.35 -32.85 21.55
C GLU A 157 -23.13 -31.62 21.05
N LEU A 158 -24.47 -31.64 21.17
CA LEU A 158 -25.31 -30.52 20.79
C LEU A 158 -25.09 -29.31 21.72
N LYS A 159 -24.91 -29.52 23.03
CA LYS A 159 -24.56 -28.43 23.97
C LYS A 159 -23.26 -27.74 23.55
N LEU A 160 -22.24 -28.51 23.17
CA LEU A 160 -20.98 -27.96 22.67
C LEU A 160 -21.20 -27.16 21.37
N GLN A 161 -22.05 -27.61 20.45
CA GLN A 161 -22.35 -26.83 19.23
C GLN A 161 -23.12 -25.53 19.50
N LEU A 162 -23.97 -25.50 20.53
CA LEU A 162 -24.80 -24.34 20.89
C LEU A 162 -24.02 -23.21 21.56
N ILE A 163 -23.01 -23.52 22.40
CA ILE A 163 -22.23 -22.53 23.14
C ILE A 163 -21.65 -21.43 22.22
N PRO A 164 -20.98 -21.75 21.09
CA PRO A 164 -20.43 -20.75 20.18
C PRO A 164 -21.44 -19.76 19.60
N VAL A 165 -22.74 -20.10 19.53
CA VAL A 165 -23.76 -19.18 19.02
C VAL A 165 -23.88 -17.95 19.92
N LEU A 166 -23.64 -18.11 21.24
CA LEU A 166 -23.70 -17.03 22.21
C LEU A 166 -22.66 -15.92 21.95
N ARG A 167 -21.59 -16.17 21.17
CA ARG A 167 -20.61 -15.13 20.82
C ARG A 167 -21.21 -14.00 19.97
N HIS A 168 -22.33 -14.26 19.32
CA HIS A 168 -23.02 -13.30 18.46
C HIS A 168 -24.02 -12.41 19.24
N MET A 169 -24.11 -12.56 20.56
CA MET A 169 -25.00 -11.81 21.44
C MET A 169 -24.43 -10.42 21.82
N HIS A 170 -23.74 -9.74 20.89
CA HIS A 170 -23.01 -8.49 21.16
C HIS A 170 -23.75 -7.22 20.71
N HIS A 171 -24.97 -7.34 20.16
CA HIS A 171 -25.74 -6.24 19.58
C HIS A 171 -26.30 -5.23 20.61
N ASP A 172 -26.42 -5.63 21.86
CA ASP A 172 -26.88 -4.79 22.96
C ASP A 172 -26.37 -5.29 24.31
N ILE A 173 -26.28 -4.37 25.27
CA ILE A 173 -25.69 -4.63 26.58
C ILE A 173 -26.50 -5.68 27.35
N TYR A 174 -27.83 -5.67 27.25
CA TYR A 174 -28.68 -6.61 27.98
C TYR A 174 -28.49 -8.05 27.48
N THR A 175 -28.57 -8.26 26.17
CA THR A 175 -28.35 -9.58 25.56
C THR A 175 -26.91 -10.08 25.79
N ALA A 176 -25.92 -9.19 25.72
CA ALA A 176 -24.53 -9.52 26.03
C ALA A 176 -24.34 -9.95 27.49
N ALA A 177 -24.91 -9.19 28.44
CA ALA A 177 -24.86 -9.52 29.86
C ALA A 177 -25.56 -10.85 30.16
N LYS A 178 -26.71 -11.11 29.53
CA LYS A 178 -27.42 -12.40 29.64
C LYS A 178 -26.56 -13.55 29.12
N ALA A 179 -25.98 -13.42 27.93
CA ALA A 179 -25.09 -14.44 27.36
C ALA A 179 -23.84 -14.67 28.22
N ARG A 180 -23.27 -13.59 28.79
CA ARG A 180 -22.14 -13.67 29.73
C ARG A 180 -22.53 -14.42 30.99
N ALA A 181 -23.68 -14.11 31.61
CA ALA A 181 -24.17 -14.79 32.80
C ALA A 181 -24.35 -16.30 32.57
N VAL A 182 -24.93 -16.69 31.43
CA VAL A 182 -25.08 -18.10 31.02
C VAL A 182 -23.71 -18.76 30.88
N CYS A 183 -22.76 -18.14 30.16
CA CYS A 183 -21.42 -18.68 30.05
C CYS A 183 -20.70 -18.82 31.41
N MET A 184 -20.88 -17.87 32.33
CA MET A 184 -20.31 -17.95 33.68
C MET A 184 -20.93 -19.09 34.51
N SER A 185 -22.23 -19.33 34.39
CA SER A 185 -22.86 -20.50 35.02
C SER A 185 -22.40 -21.81 34.40
N LEU A 186 -22.07 -21.84 33.09
CA LEU A 186 -21.52 -23.02 32.44
C LEU A 186 -20.11 -23.38 32.93
N LEU A 187 -19.25 -22.38 33.17
CA LEU A 187 -17.90 -22.62 33.71
C LEU A 187 -17.92 -23.28 35.10
N SER A 188 -18.93 -22.96 35.92
CA SER A 188 -19.11 -23.57 37.24
C SER A 188 -19.84 -24.91 37.18
N SER A 189 -20.84 -25.05 36.31
CA SER A 189 -21.69 -26.25 36.23
C SER A 189 -21.07 -27.40 35.43
N TYR A 190 -20.23 -27.10 34.44
CA TYR A 190 -19.62 -28.09 33.53
C TYR A 190 -18.08 -27.96 33.54
N PRO A 191 -17.39 -28.59 34.50
CA PRO A 191 -15.93 -28.45 34.65
C PRO A 191 -15.13 -29.24 33.60
N ALA A 192 -15.78 -29.92 32.65
CA ALA A 192 -15.09 -30.70 31.63
C ALA A 192 -14.23 -29.83 30.71
N GLU A 193 -13.08 -30.35 30.27
CA GLU A 193 -12.05 -29.59 29.55
C GLU A 193 -12.59 -28.88 28.30
N ASN A 194 -13.35 -29.59 27.46
CA ASN A 194 -13.95 -29.04 26.24
C ASN A 194 -14.96 -27.93 26.53
N PHE A 195 -15.78 -28.06 27.59
CA PHE A 195 -16.74 -27.03 28.00
C PHE A 195 -16.01 -25.78 28.48
N CYS A 196 -15.00 -25.92 29.33
CA CYS A 196 -14.22 -24.78 29.80
C CYS A 196 -13.55 -24.04 28.64
N MET A 197 -12.85 -24.76 27.75
CA MET A 197 -12.17 -24.16 26.61
C MET A 197 -13.13 -23.40 25.68
N LEU A 198 -14.24 -24.03 25.31
CA LEU A 198 -15.20 -23.45 24.37
C LEU A 198 -15.94 -22.24 24.97
N THR A 199 -16.25 -22.32 26.26
CA THR A 199 -16.93 -21.22 26.98
C THR A 199 -16.00 -20.02 27.13
N LEU A 200 -14.72 -20.23 27.48
CA LEU A 200 -13.73 -19.15 27.55
C LEU A 200 -13.51 -18.49 26.17
N GLN A 201 -13.46 -19.30 25.10
CA GLN A 201 -13.39 -18.78 23.72
C GLN A 201 -14.62 -17.94 23.38
N THR A 202 -15.81 -18.42 23.70
CA THR A 202 -17.08 -17.74 23.42
C THR A 202 -17.19 -16.42 24.18
N LEU A 203 -16.90 -16.41 25.49
CA LEU A 203 -16.83 -15.20 26.31
C LEU A 203 -15.83 -14.18 25.76
N THR A 204 -14.66 -14.65 25.33
CA THR A 204 -13.63 -13.77 24.76
C THR A 204 -14.08 -13.16 23.43
N HIS A 205 -14.79 -13.92 22.58
CA HIS A 205 -15.34 -13.37 21.34
C HIS A 205 -16.45 -12.35 21.61
N LEU A 206 -17.34 -12.63 22.57
CA LEU A 206 -18.40 -11.71 22.99
C LEU A 206 -17.80 -10.38 23.52
N ALA A 207 -16.83 -10.47 24.44
CA ALA A 207 -16.15 -9.30 25.01
C ALA A 207 -15.38 -8.51 23.95
N ALA A 208 -14.74 -9.20 23.00
CA ALA A 208 -14.01 -8.56 21.91
C ALA A 208 -14.90 -7.81 20.92
N GLN A 209 -16.14 -8.26 20.70
CA GLN A 209 -17.10 -7.58 19.80
C GLN A 209 -17.87 -6.47 20.51
N SER A 210 -18.26 -6.68 21.77
CA SER A 210 -19.00 -5.68 22.56
C SER A 210 -18.11 -4.56 23.12
N LEU A 211 -16.80 -4.81 23.30
CA LEU A 211 -15.81 -3.89 23.89
C LEU A 211 -16.10 -3.42 25.33
N VAL A 212 -17.16 -3.90 25.98
CA VAL A 212 -17.57 -3.46 27.33
C VAL A 212 -16.75 -4.18 28.41
N ASP A 213 -16.77 -5.51 28.43
CA ASP A 213 -16.24 -6.32 29.55
C ASP A 213 -14.81 -6.82 29.32
N ILE A 214 -14.00 -6.10 28.52
CA ILE A 214 -12.64 -6.56 28.19
C ILE A 214 -11.75 -6.70 29.44
N PRO A 215 -11.66 -5.72 30.36
CA PRO A 215 -10.85 -5.86 31.57
C PRO A 215 -11.26 -7.05 32.44
N ASP A 216 -12.57 -7.26 32.62
CA ASP A 216 -13.11 -8.38 33.39
C ASP A 216 -12.80 -9.72 32.72
N GLN A 217 -12.86 -9.76 31.40
CA GLN A 217 -12.50 -10.95 30.63
C GLN A 217 -10.99 -11.24 30.72
N VAL A 218 -10.12 -10.23 30.67
CA VAL A 218 -8.68 -10.39 30.89
C VAL A 218 -8.42 -10.92 32.29
N SER A 219 -9.08 -10.36 33.31
CA SER A 219 -8.97 -10.83 34.70
C SER A 219 -9.41 -12.29 34.86
N LEU A 220 -10.53 -12.68 34.24
CA LEU A 220 -11.02 -14.07 34.26
C LEU A 220 -10.00 -15.03 33.62
N LEU A 221 -9.44 -14.66 32.47
CA LEU A 221 -8.45 -15.50 31.77
C LEU A 221 -7.15 -15.63 32.57
N LEU A 222 -6.68 -14.56 33.20
CA LEU A 222 -5.50 -14.59 34.08
C LEU A 222 -5.75 -15.44 35.34
N ASP A 223 -6.94 -15.36 35.92
CA ASP A 223 -7.32 -16.16 37.09
C ASP A 223 -7.36 -17.67 36.76
N HIS A 224 -7.90 -18.04 35.59
CA HIS A 224 -7.80 -19.42 35.07
C HIS A 224 -6.36 -19.86 34.77
N LEU A 225 -5.49 -18.93 34.39
CA LEU A 225 -4.09 -19.21 34.08
C LEU A 225 -3.26 -19.48 35.34
N VAL A 226 -3.46 -18.67 36.38
CA VAL A 226 -2.63 -18.64 37.60
C VAL A 226 -3.20 -19.51 38.72
N HIS A 227 -4.50 -19.40 39.02
CA HIS A 227 -5.06 -19.93 40.27
C HIS A 227 -6.05 -21.08 40.08
N LYS A 228 -6.99 -20.99 39.13
CA LYS A 228 -8.14 -21.90 39.08
C LYS A 228 -7.90 -23.24 38.39
N ASP A 229 -7.09 -23.27 37.34
CA ASP A 229 -7.04 -24.44 36.46
C ASP A 229 -5.64 -25.07 36.37
N PRO A 230 -5.45 -26.35 36.73
CA PRO A 230 -4.17 -27.03 36.57
C PRO A 230 -3.93 -27.54 35.13
N ARG A 231 -4.98 -27.64 34.30
CA ARG A 231 -4.91 -28.34 33.01
C ARG A 231 -4.20 -27.51 31.95
N ARG A 232 -3.25 -28.14 31.26
CA ARG A 232 -2.43 -27.48 30.24
C ARG A 232 -3.26 -26.96 29.06
N ALA A 233 -4.26 -27.70 28.59
CA ALA A 233 -5.07 -27.31 27.44
C ALA A 233 -5.85 -26.00 27.70
N VAL A 234 -6.46 -25.88 28.88
CA VAL A 234 -7.18 -24.67 29.31
C VAL A 234 -6.24 -23.47 29.40
N LYS A 235 -5.04 -23.64 29.98
CA LYS A 235 -4.01 -22.58 30.04
C LYS A 235 -3.57 -22.12 28.64
N VAL A 236 -3.37 -23.04 27.71
CA VAL A 236 -3.03 -22.70 26.31
C VAL A 236 -4.15 -21.89 25.66
N VAL A 237 -5.42 -22.30 25.83
CA VAL A 237 -6.57 -21.55 25.31
C VAL A 237 -6.66 -20.17 25.95
N ALA A 238 -6.44 -20.05 27.26
CA ALA A 238 -6.44 -18.77 27.97
C ALA A 238 -5.37 -17.82 27.41
N LEU A 239 -4.15 -18.30 27.18
CA LEU A 239 -3.07 -17.51 26.55
C LEU A 239 -3.41 -17.11 25.11
N GLN A 240 -4.02 -17.99 24.32
CA GLN A 240 -4.49 -17.66 22.97
C GLN A 240 -5.57 -16.58 22.99
N GLN A 241 -6.51 -16.66 23.94
CA GLN A 241 -7.58 -15.68 24.12
C GLN A 241 -7.04 -14.32 24.61
N LEU A 242 -6.10 -14.31 25.56
CA LEU A 242 -5.39 -13.11 25.98
C LEU A 242 -4.67 -12.45 24.80
N ARG A 243 -3.98 -13.24 23.97
CA ARG A 243 -3.32 -12.73 22.75
C ARG A 243 -4.32 -12.12 21.79
N LYS A 244 -5.52 -12.69 21.66
CA LYS A 244 -6.59 -12.14 20.82
C LYS A 244 -7.05 -10.77 21.34
N LEU A 245 -7.31 -10.64 22.65
CA LEU A 245 -7.71 -9.36 23.26
C LEU A 245 -6.61 -8.30 23.14
N ALA A 246 -5.34 -8.70 23.29
CA ALA A 246 -4.19 -7.82 23.09
C ALA A 246 -4.09 -7.25 21.65
N LYS A 247 -4.58 -7.99 20.64
CA LYS A 247 -4.62 -7.49 19.24
C LYS A 247 -5.76 -6.50 19.01
N ILE A 248 -6.91 -6.74 19.64
CA ILE A 248 -8.15 -5.99 19.35
C ILE A 248 -8.19 -4.67 20.12
N ALA A 249 -7.92 -4.71 21.42
CA ALA A 249 -8.00 -3.53 22.28
C ALA A 249 -6.83 -3.48 23.28
N PRO A 250 -5.58 -3.27 22.82
CA PRO A 250 -4.43 -3.16 23.71
C PRO A 250 -4.52 -1.98 24.68
N HIS A 251 -5.25 -0.92 24.31
CA HIS A 251 -5.42 0.30 25.10
C HIS A 251 -6.30 0.11 26.35
N LEU A 252 -7.06 -0.98 26.46
CA LEU A 252 -7.89 -1.30 27.64
C LEU A 252 -7.15 -2.18 28.66
N TRP A 253 -5.88 -2.52 28.40
CA TRP A 253 -5.06 -3.28 29.33
C TRP A 253 -4.48 -2.34 30.39
N LYS A 254 -4.24 -2.91 31.58
CA LYS A 254 -3.55 -2.26 32.69
C LYS A 254 -2.19 -2.89 32.89
N TYR A 255 -1.22 -2.14 33.43
CA TYR A 255 0.10 -2.68 33.70
C TYR A 255 0.05 -3.84 34.71
N SER A 256 -0.86 -3.79 35.67
CA SER A 256 -1.09 -4.89 36.64
C SER A 256 -1.39 -6.25 35.98
N PHE A 257 -2.09 -6.27 34.84
CA PHE A 257 -2.31 -7.51 34.08
C PHE A 257 -1.02 -8.05 33.48
N MET A 258 -0.13 -7.16 33.03
CA MET A 258 1.19 -7.54 32.52
C MET A 258 2.07 -8.07 33.65
N GLN A 259 2.03 -7.48 34.85
CA GLN A 259 2.75 -7.99 36.02
C GLN A 259 2.32 -9.40 36.40
N ILE A 260 1.01 -9.67 36.44
CA ILE A 260 0.47 -11.01 36.73
C ILE A 260 0.96 -12.01 35.68
N LEU A 261 0.93 -11.64 34.40
CA LEU A 261 1.40 -12.49 33.32
C LEU A 261 2.92 -12.72 33.39
N SER A 262 3.71 -11.69 33.72
CA SER A 262 5.16 -11.80 33.91
C SER A 262 5.49 -12.77 35.04
N ARG A 263 4.84 -12.63 36.20
CA ARG A 263 5.01 -13.56 37.33
C ARG A 263 4.64 -15.00 36.95
N PHE A 264 3.57 -15.20 36.18
CA PHE A 264 3.20 -16.52 35.66
C PHE A 264 4.28 -17.13 34.75
N ILE A 265 4.88 -16.33 33.86
CA ILE A 265 5.95 -16.80 32.96
C ILE A 265 7.19 -17.20 33.78
N LEU A 266 7.52 -16.43 34.83
CA LEU A 266 8.62 -16.73 35.73
C LEU A 266 8.37 -18.01 36.54
N SER A 267 7.14 -18.24 37.01
CA SER A 267 6.80 -19.39 37.86
C SER A 267 6.62 -20.71 37.10
N THR A 268 6.28 -20.66 35.81
CA THR A 268 5.85 -21.85 35.07
C THR A 268 7.05 -22.64 34.54
N PRO A 269 7.17 -23.97 34.81
CA PRO A 269 8.30 -24.76 34.30
C PRO A 269 8.15 -25.14 32.82
N TYR A 270 6.94 -25.07 32.26
CA TYR A 270 6.65 -25.52 30.89
C TYR A 270 7.00 -24.46 29.84
N ALA A 271 7.98 -24.76 28.98
CA ALA A 271 8.41 -23.88 27.88
C ALA A 271 7.25 -23.43 26.97
N ALA A 272 6.34 -24.34 26.59
CA ALA A 272 5.19 -24.01 25.74
C ALA A 272 4.26 -22.93 26.34
N LEU A 273 4.08 -22.93 27.67
CA LEU A 273 3.27 -21.92 28.35
C LEU A 273 4.03 -20.59 28.48
N LYS A 274 5.35 -20.62 28.71
CA LYS A 274 6.19 -19.42 28.65
C LYS A 274 6.14 -18.76 27.26
N ILE A 275 6.25 -19.56 26.20
CA ILE A 275 6.11 -19.10 24.81
C ILE A 275 4.73 -18.45 24.62
N GLY A 276 3.65 -19.08 25.08
CA GLY A 276 2.31 -18.50 24.98
C GLY A 276 2.18 -17.16 25.71
N GLY A 277 2.76 -17.02 26.91
CA GLY A 277 2.81 -15.76 27.66
C GLY A 277 3.62 -14.67 26.93
N LEU A 278 4.81 -15.01 26.44
CA LEU A 278 5.63 -14.09 25.64
C LEU A 278 4.92 -13.64 24.36
N HIS A 279 4.11 -14.51 23.72
CA HIS A 279 3.31 -14.12 22.56
C HIS A 279 2.27 -13.05 22.89
N VAL A 280 1.71 -13.05 24.10
CA VAL A 280 0.79 -12.00 24.57
C VAL A 280 1.56 -10.71 24.80
N LEU A 281 2.66 -10.76 25.57
CA LEU A 281 3.49 -9.59 25.89
C LEU A 281 4.08 -8.94 24.62
N THR A 282 4.61 -9.74 23.69
CA THR A 282 5.12 -9.25 22.38
C THR A 282 4.03 -8.67 21.48
N THR A 283 2.78 -9.10 21.63
CA THR A 283 1.65 -8.52 20.91
C THR A 283 1.29 -7.15 21.49
N LEU A 284 1.25 -7.02 22.82
CA LEU A 284 1.03 -5.75 23.51
C LEU A 284 2.15 -4.75 23.21
N SER A 285 3.41 -5.21 23.21
CA SER A 285 4.57 -4.33 23.01
C SER A 285 4.69 -3.70 21.62
N LYS A 286 3.90 -4.17 20.65
CA LYS A 286 3.76 -3.55 19.32
C LYS A 286 2.80 -2.37 19.29
N SER A 287 1.97 -2.22 20.31
CA SER A 287 0.97 -1.16 20.39
C SER A 287 1.53 0.12 21.02
N VAL A 288 0.92 1.26 20.71
CA VAL A 288 1.25 2.54 21.36
C VAL A 288 0.93 2.51 22.86
N ALA A 289 -0.08 1.73 23.27
CA ALA A 289 -0.46 1.57 24.67
C ALA A 289 0.71 1.11 25.55
N PHE A 290 1.61 0.28 25.02
CA PHE A 290 2.80 -0.18 25.73
C PHE A 290 3.73 0.97 26.14
N GLN A 291 3.87 2.01 25.31
CA GLN A 291 4.67 3.19 25.66
C GLN A 291 4.00 4.03 26.74
N ILE A 292 2.66 4.11 26.71
CA ILE A 292 1.87 4.90 27.67
C ILE A 292 2.00 4.32 29.08
N PHE A 293 2.03 2.99 29.24
CA PHE A 293 2.16 2.36 30.56
C PHE A 293 3.40 2.82 31.32
N PHE A 294 4.52 3.05 30.63
CA PHE A 294 5.75 3.52 31.25
C PHE A 294 5.69 5.00 31.65
N ILE A 295 4.81 5.80 31.04
CA ILE A 295 4.61 7.20 31.41
C ILE A 295 3.77 7.29 32.70
N THR A 296 2.73 6.47 32.78
CA THR A 296 1.65 6.61 33.77
C THR A 296 1.88 5.86 35.08
N GLU A 297 2.65 4.76 35.07
CA GLU A 297 2.78 3.87 36.22
C GLU A 297 4.26 3.63 36.61
N ASP A 298 4.50 3.36 37.90
CA ASP A 298 5.83 2.96 38.39
C ASP A 298 6.14 1.53 37.94
N VAL A 299 7.20 1.40 37.15
CA VAL A 299 7.59 0.18 36.44
C VAL A 299 8.37 -0.74 37.38
N ASP A 300 7.92 -1.99 37.54
CA ASP A 300 8.65 -3.03 38.26
C ASP A 300 9.67 -3.76 37.38
N SER A 301 10.61 -4.49 38.00
CA SER A 301 11.63 -5.28 37.30
C SER A 301 11.10 -6.54 36.61
N SER A 302 9.83 -6.91 36.82
CA SER A 302 9.30 -8.22 36.40
C SER A 302 9.38 -8.46 34.89
N LEU A 303 9.13 -7.44 34.06
CA LEU A 303 9.24 -7.54 32.60
C LEU A 303 10.70 -7.73 32.16
N LEU A 304 11.63 -7.03 32.82
CA LEU A 304 13.06 -7.15 32.55
C LEU A 304 13.56 -8.54 32.95
N GLU A 305 13.16 -9.03 34.12
CA GLU A 305 13.47 -10.39 34.61
C GLU A 305 12.95 -11.48 33.67
N VAL A 306 11.73 -11.32 33.13
CA VAL A 306 11.20 -12.25 32.11
C VAL A 306 12.11 -12.25 30.87
N CYS A 307 12.53 -11.08 30.41
CA CYS A 307 13.38 -10.97 29.22
C CYS A 307 14.74 -11.64 29.45
N THR A 308 15.40 -11.35 30.57
CA THR A 308 16.73 -11.88 30.90
C THR A 308 16.72 -13.39 31.11
N LEU A 309 15.74 -13.92 31.85
CA LEU A 309 15.63 -15.36 32.10
C LEU A 309 15.20 -16.16 30.87
N CYS A 310 14.24 -15.66 30.07
CA CYS A 310 13.76 -16.41 28.90
C CYS A 310 14.76 -16.39 27.74
N TYR A 311 15.63 -15.38 27.67
CA TYR A 311 16.68 -15.26 26.67
C TYR A 311 17.80 -16.29 26.85
N GLN A 312 18.08 -16.71 28.09
CA GLN A 312 19.13 -17.67 28.43
C GLN A 312 18.71 -19.14 28.21
N HIS A 313 17.48 -19.37 27.75
CA HIS A 313 16.94 -20.72 27.55
C HIS A 313 17.46 -21.36 26.25
N SER A 314 17.40 -22.69 26.14
CA SER A 314 17.86 -23.43 24.95
C SER A 314 16.89 -23.41 23.76
N ASP A 315 15.60 -23.20 24.01
CA ASP A 315 14.56 -23.20 22.95
C ASP A 315 14.64 -21.92 22.07
N PRO A 316 14.92 -22.04 20.75
CA PRO A 316 15.10 -20.88 19.86
C PRO A 316 13.83 -20.02 19.73
N THR A 317 12.65 -20.63 19.86
CA THR A 317 11.38 -19.90 19.75
C THR A 317 11.11 -19.05 20.98
N LEU A 318 11.48 -19.54 22.17
CA LEU A 318 11.36 -18.80 23.42
C LEU A 318 12.34 -17.63 23.44
N VAL A 319 13.59 -17.89 23.07
CA VAL A 319 14.66 -16.90 23.04
C VAL A 319 14.35 -15.76 22.07
N SER A 320 13.99 -16.07 20.82
CA SER A 320 13.71 -15.05 19.81
C SER A 320 12.49 -14.19 20.16
N LYS A 321 11.47 -14.76 20.81
CA LYS A 321 10.32 -14.00 21.33
C LYS A 321 10.69 -13.15 22.54
N SER A 322 11.57 -13.65 23.41
CA SER A 322 12.11 -12.87 24.52
C SER A 322 12.89 -11.66 24.00
N LEU A 323 13.75 -11.85 23.00
CA LEU A 323 14.50 -10.78 22.35
C LEU A 323 13.60 -9.75 21.66
N GLU A 324 12.53 -10.19 21.00
CA GLU A 324 11.53 -9.29 20.42
C GLU A 324 10.90 -8.40 21.50
N LEU A 325 10.54 -8.98 22.65
CA LEU A 325 10.01 -8.22 23.78
C LEU A 325 11.06 -7.26 24.36
N TYR A 326 12.29 -7.74 24.58
CA TYR A 326 13.38 -6.96 25.15
C TYR A 326 13.72 -5.75 24.28
N THR A 327 13.79 -5.95 22.96
CA THR A 327 14.01 -4.87 21.99
C THR A 327 12.89 -3.83 22.04
N HIS A 328 11.62 -4.26 22.08
CA HIS A 328 10.50 -3.33 22.19
C HIS A 328 10.49 -2.60 23.54
N LEU A 329 10.85 -3.26 24.64
CA LEU A 329 11.00 -2.66 25.97
C LEU A 329 12.06 -1.55 25.97
N ALA A 330 13.25 -1.84 25.44
CA ALA A 330 14.35 -0.88 25.34
C ALA A 330 13.94 0.37 24.53
N ILE A 331 13.27 0.16 23.40
CA ILE A 331 12.78 1.26 22.55
C ILE A 331 11.66 2.06 23.22
N ALA A 332 10.69 1.39 23.84
CA ALA A 332 9.53 2.05 24.46
C ALA A 332 9.92 2.83 25.72
N TYR A 333 10.79 2.26 26.56
CA TYR A 333 11.27 2.90 27.78
C TYR A 333 12.12 4.13 27.47
N SER A 334 13.09 4.01 26.55
CA SER A 334 13.94 5.15 26.14
C SER A 334 13.14 6.31 25.56
N LYS A 335 12.11 6.03 24.75
CA LYS A 335 11.22 7.06 24.19
C LYS A 335 10.31 7.73 25.23
N SER A 336 9.84 6.98 26.23
CA SER A 336 8.84 7.47 27.21
C SER A 336 9.47 8.26 28.35
N LYS A 337 10.56 7.78 28.95
CA LYS A 337 11.21 8.42 30.11
C LYS A 337 12.43 9.27 29.74
N GLY A 338 12.90 9.21 28.48
CA GLY A 338 14.12 9.89 28.05
C GLY A 338 15.40 9.37 28.72
N SER A 339 15.32 8.26 29.46
CA SER A 339 16.42 7.62 30.16
C SER A 339 16.73 6.25 29.55
N LEU A 340 18.01 5.91 29.51
CA LEU A 340 18.51 4.60 29.09
C LEU A 340 18.57 3.60 30.26
N TRP A 341 18.37 4.10 31.50
CA TRP A 341 18.61 3.35 32.73
C TRP A 341 17.30 2.93 33.41
N LEU A 342 17.18 1.64 33.69
CA LEU A 342 16.13 1.06 34.55
C LEU A 342 16.83 0.24 35.63
N ASN A 343 16.54 0.56 36.90
CA ASN A 343 17.12 -0.13 38.07
C ASN A 343 18.66 -0.23 38.05
N GLY A 344 19.34 0.80 37.54
CA GLY A 344 20.81 0.84 37.45
C GLY A 344 21.43 0.07 36.27
N GLN A 345 20.62 -0.50 35.38
CA GLN A 345 21.08 -1.19 34.17
C GLN A 345 20.76 -0.38 32.91
N ASN A 346 21.69 -0.38 31.94
CA ASN A 346 21.49 0.23 30.63
C ASN A 346 20.74 -0.75 29.72
N ILE A 347 19.42 -0.59 29.62
CA ILE A 347 18.52 -1.53 28.95
C ILE A 347 18.88 -1.68 27.45
N VAL A 348 19.33 -0.60 26.81
CA VAL A 348 19.66 -0.61 25.38
C VAL A 348 20.94 -1.41 25.13
N GLU A 349 21.94 -1.24 25.99
CA GLU A 349 23.21 -1.97 25.93
C GLU A 349 23.02 -3.45 26.25
N ASP A 350 22.24 -3.78 27.28
CA ASP A 350 21.94 -5.17 27.63
C ASP A 350 21.14 -5.88 26.53
N ALA A 351 20.17 -5.20 25.91
CA ALA A 351 19.44 -5.72 24.76
C ALA A 351 20.38 -5.93 23.55
N MET A 352 21.34 -5.03 23.34
CA MET A 352 22.36 -5.15 22.29
C MET A 352 23.23 -6.40 22.51
N ILE A 353 23.76 -6.59 23.73
CA ILE A 353 24.59 -7.75 24.07
C ILE A 353 23.81 -9.06 23.91
N ALA A 354 22.54 -9.07 24.33
CA ALA A 354 21.66 -10.23 24.16
C ALA A 354 21.42 -10.56 22.67
N LEU A 355 21.16 -9.56 21.83
CA LEU A 355 20.99 -9.75 20.39
C LEU A 355 22.28 -10.26 19.72
N GLN A 356 23.43 -9.70 20.08
CA GLN A 356 24.73 -10.13 19.54
C GLN A 356 25.03 -11.58 19.90
N THR A 357 24.83 -11.94 21.17
CA THR A 357 25.09 -13.29 21.65
C THR A 357 24.22 -14.32 20.89
N GLN A 358 22.94 -14.04 20.61
CA GLN A 358 22.12 -14.97 19.79
C GLN A 358 22.46 -14.94 18.31
N THR A 359 22.95 -13.81 17.80
CA THR A 359 23.44 -13.75 16.41
C THR A 359 24.66 -14.66 16.25
N ILE A 360 25.56 -14.69 17.24
CA ILE A 360 26.72 -15.59 17.29
C ILE A 360 26.26 -17.04 17.40
N LEU A 361 25.38 -17.37 18.36
CA LEU A 361 24.86 -18.73 18.52
C LEU A 361 24.14 -19.22 17.25
N GLY A 362 23.30 -18.39 16.66
CA GLY A 362 22.58 -18.70 15.43
C GLY A 362 23.47 -18.87 14.19
N ALA A 363 24.71 -18.38 14.20
CA ALA A 363 25.67 -18.63 13.13
C ALA A 363 26.22 -20.06 13.15
N SER A 364 26.26 -20.69 14.33
CA SER A 364 26.84 -22.03 14.56
C SER A 364 25.79 -23.16 14.62
N CYS A 365 24.50 -22.85 14.74
CA CYS A 365 23.43 -23.84 14.89
C CYS A 365 23.11 -24.63 13.60
N GLU A 366 22.54 -25.83 13.77
CA GLU A 366 22.04 -26.67 12.69
C GLU A 366 20.87 -26.00 11.95
N ASN A 367 20.67 -26.30 10.65
CA ASN A 367 19.67 -25.61 9.81
C ASN A 367 18.22 -26.08 10.06
N THR A 368 17.74 -26.12 11.31
CA THR A 368 16.32 -26.39 11.53
C THR A 368 15.46 -25.18 11.14
N ALA A 369 14.26 -25.42 10.59
CA ALA A 369 13.36 -24.33 10.19
C ALA A 369 13.02 -23.37 11.36
N ARG A 370 12.97 -23.89 12.60
CA ARG A 370 12.69 -23.10 13.81
C ARG A 370 13.84 -22.15 14.18
N GLU A 371 15.07 -22.62 14.08
CA GLU A 371 16.26 -21.78 14.35
C GLU A 371 16.41 -20.70 13.28
N GLN A 372 16.11 -21.01 12.01
CA GLN A 372 16.09 -20.02 10.94
C GLN A 372 15.03 -18.94 11.15
N GLU A 373 13.82 -19.31 11.59
CA GLU A 373 12.78 -18.34 11.95
C GLU A 373 13.17 -17.48 13.15
N ALA A 374 13.78 -18.08 14.17
CA ALA A 374 14.29 -17.38 15.35
C ALA A 374 15.39 -16.38 14.99
N LEU A 375 16.34 -16.77 14.13
CA LEU A 375 17.42 -15.90 13.65
C LEU A 375 16.87 -14.75 12.80
N LYS A 376 15.92 -15.00 11.90
CA LYS A 376 15.24 -13.94 11.13
C LYS A 376 14.55 -12.93 12.05
N LEU A 377 13.88 -13.41 13.10
CA LEU A 377 13.24 -12.53 14.08
C LEU A 377 14.29 -11.71 14.86
N CYS A 378 15.38 -12.33 15.30
CA CYS A 378 16.50 -11.67 15.97
C CYS A 378 17.10 -10.54 15.10
N LEU A 379 17.43 -10.85 13.85
CA LEU A 379 17.98 -9.88 12.89
C LEU A 379 17.00 -8.74 12.57
N SER A 380 15.69 -9.04 12.53
CA SER A 380 14.66 -7.99 12.41
C SER A 380 14.61 -7.07 13.63
N CYS A 381 14.93 -7.58 14.82
CA CYS A 381 15.03 -6.80 16.05
C CYS A 381 16.29 -5.92 16.06
N VAL A 382 17.44 -6.46 15.62
CA VAL A 382 18.67 -5.69 15.38
C VAL A 382 18.38 -4.49 14.48
N LYS A 383 17.71 -4.71 13.34
CA LYS A 383 17.32 -3.63 12.42
C LYS A 383 16.48 -2.56 13.12
N LYS A 384 15.47 -2.95 13.92
CA LYS A 384 14.62 -1.99 14.65
C LYS A 384 15.40 -1.18 15.69
N LEU A 385 16.32 -1.82 16.41
CA LEU A 385 17.12 -1.15 17.44
C LEU A 385 18.08 -0.13 16.80
N VAL A 386 18.75 -0.49 15.71
CA VAL A 386 19.63 0.43 14.95
C VAL A 386 18.83 1.57 14.30
N GLN A 387 17.59 1.31 13.88
CA GLN A 387 16.69 2.36 13.39
C GLN A 387 16.40 3.42 14.45
N THR A 388 16.26 3.04 15.72
CA THR A 388 15.95 3.98 16.81
C THR A 388 17.19 4.59 17.43
N HIS A 389 18.26 3.80 17.58
CA HIS A 389 19.51 4.14 18.24
C HIS A 389 20.69 3.88 17.28
N PRO A 390 21.05 4.84 16.41
CA PRO A 390 22.07 4.66 15.38
C PRO A 390 23.47 4.27 15.92
N ASP A 391 23.79 4.65 17.15
CA ASP A 391 25.08 4.39 17.79
C ASP A 391 25.38 2.90 17.98
N THR A 392 24.33 2.08 18.11
CA THR A 392 24.46 0.61 18.21
C THR A 392 24.88 -0.05 16.89
N GLY A 393 24.79 0.67 15.77
CA GLY A 393 24.96 0.11 14.43
C GLY A 393 26.35 -0.46 14.16
N GLU A 394 27.41 0.21 14.61
CA GLU A 394 28.80 -0.22 14.36
C GLU A 394 29.11 -1.57 15.02
N SER A 395 28.68 -1.75 16.27
CA SER A 395 28.90 -2.99 17.02
C SER A 395 28.18 -4.18 16.37
N PHE A 396 26.94 -4.00 15.92
CA PHE A 396 26.21 -5.05 15.19
C PHE A 396 26.81 -5.36 13.82
N VAL A 397 27.22 -4.35 13.05
CA VAL A 397 27.82 -4.58 11.74
C VAL A 397 29.16 -5.32 11.89
N SER A 398 30.01 -4.94 12.85
CA SER A 398 31.24 -5.67 13.15
C SER A 398 30.97 -7.13 13.53
N CYS A 399 30.01 -7.37 14.44
CA CYS A 399 29.61 -8.71 14.87
C CYS A 399 29.14 -9.57 13.68
N ILE A 400 28.21 -9.06 12.87
CA ILE A 400 27.65 -9.82 11.74
C ILE A 400 28.71 -10.07 10.66
N THR A 401 29.58 -9.09 10.37
CA THR A 401 30.58 -9.23 9.30
C THR A 401 31.66 -10.26 9.66
N ASN A 402 32.08 -10.32 10.94
CA ASN A 402 32.99 -11.38 11.42
C ASN A 402 32.36 -12.78 11.30
N LEU A 403 31.05 -12.91 11.50
CA LEU A 403 30.33 -14.18 11.41
C LEU A 403 30.08 -14.63 9.96
N LEU A 404 30.08 -13.73 8.98
CA LEU A 404 29.81 -14.05 7.58
C LEU A 404 30.75 -15.12 7.03
N GLU A 405 32.05 -15.03 7.34
CA GLU A 405 33.07 -15.97 6.83
C GLU A 405 32.95 -17.37 7.45
N GLN A 406 32.41 -17.45 8.67
CA GLN A 406 32.32 -18.69 9.46
C GLN A 406 30.97 -19.40 9.29
N SER A 407 29.98 -18.73 8.70
CA SER A 407 28.60 -19.19 8.60
C SER A 407 28.32 -20.05 7.36
N GLN A 408 27.32 -20.92 7.46
CA GLN A 408 26.80 -21.71 6.33
C GLN A 408 26.06 -20.82 5.31
N GLU A 409 25.81 -21.31 4.08
CA GLU A 409 25.28 -20.50 2.97
C GLU A 409 23.90 -19.84 3.26
N LEU A 410 23.02 -20.52 3.99
CA LEU A 410 21.69 -19.99 4.34
C LEU A 410 21.76 -18.88 5.39
N SER A 411 22.58 -19.06 6.42
CA SER A 411 22.79 -18.04 7.46
C SER A 411 23.56 -16.85 6.93
N SER A 412 24.57 -17.07 6.06
CA SER A 412 25.29 -15.99 5.38
C SER A 412 24.38 -15.12 4.52
N SER A 413 23.37 -15.70 3.84
CA SER A 413 22.34 -14.95 3.12
C SER A 413 21.45 -14.11 4.04
N MET A 414 21.11 -14.60 5.25
CA MET A 414 20.30 -13.83 6.20
C MET A 414 21.10 -12.69 6.83
N PHE A 415 22.37 -12.94 7.13
CA PHE A 415 23.31 -11.93 7.63
C PHE A 415 23.56 -10.84 6.59
N SER A 416 23.81 -11.19 5.33
CA SER A 416 24.01 -10.22 4.25
C SER A 416 22.77 -9.37 3.97
N GLU A 417 21.57 -9.96 4.02
CA GLU A 417 20.30 -9.22 3.90
C GLU A 417 20.10 -8.24 5.07
N SER A 418 20.52 -8.63 6.27
CA SER A 418 20.43 -7.79 7.47
C SER A 418 21.43 -6.64 7.42
N LEU A 419 22.66 -6.90 7.02
CA LEU A 419 23.65 -5.87 6.71
C LEU A 419 23.14 -4.92 5.64
N ALA A 420 22.51 -5.44 4.58
CA ALA A 420 21.97 -4.60 3.52
C ALA A 420 20.80 -3.72 4.02
N ALA A 421 20.00 -4.23 4.95
CA ALA A 421 18.94 -3.46 5.59
C ALA A 421 19.47 -2.35 6.52
N ILE A 422 20.56 -2.61 7.26
CA ILE A 422 21.26 -1.61 8.10
C ILE A 422 21.94 -0.57 7.20
N GLY A 423 22.66 -1.04 6.17
CA GLY A 423 23.37 -0.22 5.19
C GLY A 423 22.49 0.75 4.42
N SER A 424 21.27 0.33 4.06
CA SER A 424 20.30 1.21 3.41
C SER A 424 19.93 2.44 4.24
N GLN A 425 20.12 2.39 5.56
CA GLN A 425 19.84 3.50 6.47
C GLN A 425 21.10 4.26 6.88
N ASN A 426 22.24 3.57 6.97
CA ASN A 426 23.51 4.17 7.35
C ASN A 426 24.66 3.58 6.52
N SER A 427 24.93 4.19 5.36
CA SER A 427 26.06 3.82 4.48
C SER A 427 27.41 3.95 5.18
N LYS A 428 27.57 4.95 6.05
CA LYS A 428 28.83 5.25 6.76
C LYS A 428 29.29 4.09 7.65
N VAL A 429 28.36 3.42 8.33
CA VAL A 429 28.69 2.29 9.21
C VAL A 429 29.27 1.12 8.40
N LEU A 430 28.73 0.88 7.18
CA LEU A 430 29.27 -0.16 6.30
C LEU A 430 30.67 0.18 5.77
N GLN A 431 30.92 1.45 5.42
CA GLN A 431 32.23 1.90 4.93
C GLN A 431 33.34 1.63 5.96
N THR A 432 33.10 1.98 7.23
CA THR A 432 34.11 1.88 8.28
C THR A 432 34.40 0.43 8.70
N SER A 433 33.37 -0.41 8.80
CA SER A 433 33.47 -1.70 9.52
C SER A 433 33.33 -2.96 8.64
N ALA A 434 32.67 -2.89 7.48
CA ALA A 434 32.32 -4.10 6.71
C ALA A 434 32.97 -4.22 5.33
N LEU A 435 33.39 -3.10 4.71
CA LEU A 435 33.78 -3.08 3.30
C LEU A 435 34.97 -4.01 2.97
N SER A 436 36.00 -4.06 3.80
CA SER A 436 37.19 -4.89 3.57
C SER A 436 36.87 -6.40 3.54
N GLN A 437 36.08 -6.87 4.50
CA GLN A 437 35.64 -8.26 4.60
C GLN A 437 34.62 -8.63 3.50
N VAL A 438 33.71 -7.70 3.14
CA VAL A 438 32.78 -7.92 2.02
C VAL A 438 33.54 -8.09 0.69
N LEU A 439 34.60 -7.31 0.46
CA LEU A 439 35.43 -7.43 -0.74
C LEU A 439 36.24 -8.73 -0.77
N SER A 440 36.76 -9.19 0.37
CA SER A 440 37.47 -10.48 0.44
C SER A 440 36.53 -11.65 0.12
N LEU A 441 35.31 -11.64 0.66
CA LEU A 441 34.28 -12.64 0.35
C LEU A 441 33.83 -12.59 -1.11
N LEU A 442 33.64 -11.38 -1.66
CA LEU A 442 33.31 -11.23 -3.08
C LEU A 442 34.42 -11.79 -3.99
N ASN A 443 35.68 -11.60 -3.62
CA ASN A 443 36.81 -12.20 -4.34
C ASN A 443 36.79 -13.73 -4.28
N LYS A 444 36.55 -14.34 -3.11
CA LYS A 444 36.38 -15.80 -2.97
C LYS A 444 35.24 -16.32 -3.85
N VAL A 445 34.10 -15.62 -3.85
CA VAL A 445 32.95 -15.98 -4.69
C VAL A 445 33.30 -15.85 -6.18
N SER A 446 34.07 -14.84 -6.58
CA SER A 446 34.52 -14.66 -7.98
C SER A 446 35.39 -15.81 -8.50
N GLN A 447 36.16 -16.43 -7.58
CA GLN A 447 37.08 -17.53 -7.85
C GLN A 447 36.34 -18.88 -7.91
N SER A 448 35.18 -19.00 -7.27
CA SER A 448 34.36 -20.21 -7.35
C SER A 448 33.82 -20.46 -8.77
N GLN A 449 33.74 -21.74 -9.16
CA GLN A 449 33.21 -22.16 -10.47
C GLN A 449 31.67 -22.28 -10.48
N GLU A 450 31.02 -22.17 -9.33
CA GLU A 450 29.57 -22.31 -9.19
C GLU A 450 28.83 -21.01 -9.54
N ASN A 451 27.55 -21.14 -9.90
CA ASN A 451 26.67 -20.01 -10.14
C ASN A 451 26.65 -19.08 -8.91
N LEU A 452 26.71 -17.76 -9.10
CA LEU A 452 26.61 -16.78 -8.02
C LEU A 452 25.37 -17.05 -7.16
N PRO A 453 25.55 -17.42 -5.88
CA PRO A 453 24.43 -17.66 -5.00
C PRO A 453 23.68 -16.35 -4.73
N ARG A 454 22.46 -16.43 -4.17
CA ARG A 454 21.70 -15.25 -3.71
C ARG A 454 22.56 -14.34 -2.83
N PHE A 455 23.39 -14.97 -2.00
CA PHE A 455 24.42 -14.32 -1.19
C PHE A 455 25.35 -13.40 -2.00
N GLY A 456 25.86 -13.84 -3.15
CA GLY A 456 26.74 -13.02 -3.99
C GLY A 456 26.05 -11.78 -4.56
N THR A 457 24.76 -11.85 -4.88
CA THR A 457 23.97 -10.67 -5.30
C THR A 457 23.84 -9.65 -4.16
N THR A 458 23.65 -10.13 -2.93
CA THR A 458 23.61 -9.26 -1.74
C THR A 458 24.97 -8.66 -1.41
N LEU A 459 26.09 -9.36 -1.63
CA LEU A 459 27.44 -8.80 -1.47
C LEU A 459 27.68 -7.63 -2.44
N CYS A 460 27.34 -7.78 -3.72
CA CYS A 460 27.41 -6.67 -4.67
C CYS A 460 26.56 -5.47 -4.21
N THR A 461 25.38 -5.74 -3.66
CA THR A 461 24.49 -4.71 -3.11
C THR A 461 25.13 -3.96 -1.94
N LEU A 462 25.83 -4.66 -1.04
CA LEU A 462 26.56 -4.05 0.08
C LEU A 462 27.69 -3.14 -0.42
N VAL A 463 28.44 -3.56 -1.44
CA VAL A 463 29.47 -2.73 -2.07
C VAL A 463 28.86 -1.43 -2.63
N PHE A 464 27.72 -1.54 -3.33
CA PHE A 464 27.04 -0.36 -3.87
C PHE A 464 26.50 0.58 -2.78
N GLN A 465 25.97 0.04 -1.69
CA GLN A 465 25.53 0.81 -0.53
C GLN A 465 26.70 1.54 0.15
N ALA A 466 27.82 0.84 0.33
CA ALA A 466 29.02 1.42 0.92
C ALA A 466 29.64 2.51 0.02
N ALA A 467 29.52 2.41 -1.30
CA ALA A 467 29.97 3.47 -2.21
C ALA A 467 29.12 4.76 -2.11
N GLU A 468 27.87 4.67 -1.61
CA GLU A 468 26.95 5.79 -1.42
C GLU A 468 26.80 6.66 -2.70
N GLY A 469 26.78 6.05 -3.88
CA GLY A 469 26.71 6.77 -5.16
C GLY A 469 28.01 7.46 -5.63
N ASN A 470 29.13 7.31 -4.91
CA ASN A 470 30.45 7.65 -5.46
C ASN A 470 30.91 6.57 -6.45
N PRO A 471 31.70 6.91 -7.48
CA PRO A 471 32.20 5.92 -8.44
C PRO A 471 33.07 4.88 -7.73
N VAL A 472 32.72 3.61 -7.94
CA VAL A 472 33.51 2.48 -7.43
C VAL A 472 34.83 2.37 -8.19
N PRO A 473 35.98 2.11 -7.52
CA PRO A 473 37.27 1.90 -8.18
C PRO A 473 37.25 0.82 -9.26
N ASP A 474 38.05 1.01 -10.32
CA ASP A 474 38.04 0.11 -11.50
C ASP A 474 38.35 -1.36 -11.16
N HIS A 475 39.25 -1.63 -10.22
CA HIS A 475 39.54 -3.01 -9.79
C HIS A 475 38.32 -3.74 -9.19
N ILE A 476 37.48 -3.04 -8.44
CA ILE A 476 36.24 -3.61 -7.86
C ILE A 476 35.17 -3.74 -8.94
N LYS A 477 35.11 -2.78 -9.86
CA LYS A 477 34.20 -2.83 -11.02
C LYS A 477 34.47 -4.06 -11.88
N ASP A 478 35.73 -4.34 -12.19
CA ASP A 478 36.11 -5.51 -12.99
C ASP A 478 35.83 -6.83 -12.25
N LEU A 479 36.03 -6.85 -10.93
CA LEU A 479 35.66 -7.99 -10.08
C LEU A 479 34.15 -8.28 -10.19
N ILE A 480 33.30 -7.26 -10.04
CA ILE A 480 31.84 -7.41 -10.12
C ILE A 480 31.40 -7.87 -11.52
N LEU A 481 31.98 -7.31 -12.59
CA LEU A 481 31.66 -7.71 -13.95
C LEU A 481 32.06 -9.16 -14.23
N THR A 482 33.22 -9.60 -13.73
CA THR A 482 33.67 -10.99 -13.82
C THR A 482 32.71 -11.93 -13.08
N CYS A 483 32.25 -11.54 -11.89
CA CYS A 483 31.23 -12.29 -11.15
C CYS A 483 29.94 -12.41 -11.96
N VAL A 484 29.44 -11.33 -12.56
CA VAL A 484 28.16 -11.34 -13.28
C VAL A 484 28.22 -12.16 -14.57
N GLN A 485 29.35 -12.15 -15.30
CA GLN A 485 29.50 -12.90 -16.54
C GLN A 485 29.31 -14.42 -16.37
N LYS A 486 29.71 -14.97 -15.22
CA LYS A 486 29.64 -16.40 -14.90
C LYS A 486 28.24 -16.86 -14.42
N THR A 487 27.24 -15.98 -14.42
CA THR A 487 25.97 -16.20 -13.71
C THR A 487 24.76 -16.30 -14.60
N ASP A 488 23.70 -16.85 -14.03
CA ASP A 488 22.35 -16.78 -14.57
C ASP A 488 21.98 -15.32 -14.93
N PRO A 489 21.58 -15.04 -16.19
CA PRO A 489 21.20 -13.70 -16.64
C PRO A 489 20.23 -12.95 -15.72
N TRP A 490 19.31 -13.67 -15.05
CA TRP A 490 18.39 -13.06 -14.10
C TRP A 490 19.08 -12.48 -12.87
N ARG A 491 20.08 -13.18 -12.31
CA ARG A 491 20.89 -12.65 -11.19
C ARG A 491 21.75 -11.48 -11.64
N GLY A 492 22.31 -11.54 -12.84
CA GLY A 492 22.99 -10.40 -13.46
C GLY A 492 22.08 -9.17 -13.56
N TYR A 493 20.83 -9.35 -13.98
CA TYR A 493 19.84 -8.28 -14.02
C TYR A 493 19.53 -7.72 -12.61
N GLN A 494 19.41 -8.59 -11.60
CA GLN A 494 19.21 -8.15 -10.22
C GLN A 494 20.37 -7.31 -9.69
N VAL A 495 21.63 -7.69 -9.98
CA VAL A 495 22.82 -6.90 -9.63
C VAL A 495 22.79 -5.54 -10.32
N ALA A 496 22.53 -5.50 -11.63
CA ALA A 496 22.45 -4.25 -12.39
C ALA A 496 21.34 -3.32 -11.89
N ARG A 497 20.19 -3.89 -11.52
CA ARG A 497 19.09 -3.15 -10.89
C ARG A 497 19.50 -2.53 -9.55
N GLN A 498 20.19 -3.29 -8.68
CA GLN A 498 20.69 -2.73 -7.41
C GLN A 498 21.77 -1.67 -7.65
N ALA A 499 22.61 -1.84 -8.67
CA ALA A 499 23.59 -0.84 -9.07
C ALA A 499 22.90 0.50 -9.43
N MET A 500 21.84 0.47 -10.27
CA MET A 500 21.05 1.68 -10.57
C MET A 500 20.38 2.29 -9.33
N ARG A 501 19.87 1.45 -8.42
CA ARG A 501 19.20 1.91 -7.19
C ARG A 501 20.13 2.66 -6.25
N TYR A 502 21.42 2.32 -6.22
CA TYR A 502 22.44 2.97 -5.38
C TYR A 502 23.38 3.89 -6.18
N GLY A 503 22.97 4.32 -7.38
CA GLY A 503 23.69 5.34 -8.17
C GLY A 503 24.91 4.85 -8.95
N GLN A 504 25.16 3.54 -9.03
CA GLN A 504 26.28 2.92 -9.76
C GLN A 504 25.92 2.67 -11.24
N SER A 505 25.59 3.73 -11.97
CA SER A 505 25.08 3.71 -13.35
C SER A 505 26.09 3.10 -14.35
N ALA A 506 27.38 3.36 -14.18
CA ALA A 506 28.45 2.86 -15.04
C ALA A 506 28.61 1.32 -15.01
N ILE A 507 28.34 0.71 -13.86
CA ILE A 507 28.37 -0.76 -13.71
C ILE A 507 27.10 -1.36 -14.31
N ALA A 508 25.96 -0.73 -14.01
CA ALA A 508 24.66 -1.17 -14.51
C ALA A 508 24.61 -1.17 -16.05
N SER A 509 25.08 -0.11 -16.70
CA SER A 509 25.06 0.02 -18.16
C SER A 509 25.84 -1.10 -18.85
N LYS A 510 27.04 -1.44 -18.37
CA LYS A 510 27.85 -2.56 -18.90
C LYS A 510 27.17 -3.92 -18.71
N ILE A 511 26.47 -4.12 -17.59
CA ILE A 511 25.74 -5.37 -17.36
C ILE A 511 24.52 -5.45 -18.30
N PHE A 512 23.75 -4.37 -18.46
CA PHE A 512 22.58 -4.38 -19.33
C PHE A 512 22.92 -4.62 -20.80
N SER A 513 24.00 -4.04 -21.33
CA SER A 513 24.43 -4.31 -22.71
C SER A 513 24.85 -5.76 -22.92
N SER A 514 25.55 -6.36 -21.95
CA SER A 514 25.90 -7.79 -21.98
C SER A 514 24.66 -8.70 -21.90
N LEU A 515 23.67 -8.32 -21.09
CA LEU A 515 22.43 -9.08 -20.95
C LEU A 515 21.52 -8.95 -22.16
N ALA A 516 21.46 -7.78 -22.81
CA ALA A 516 20.62 -7.54 -23.98
C ALA A 516 20.92 -8.54 -25.11
N GLN A 517 22.19 -8.94 -25.27
CA GLN A 517 22.61 -9.94 -26.26
C GLN A 517 22.14 -11.37 -25.94
N LYS A 518 21.69 -11.64 -24.70
CA LYS A 518 21.29 -12.97 -24.22
C LYS A 518 19.78 -13.18 -24.14
N VAL A 519 18.98 -12.16 -24.44
CA VAL A 519 17.52 -12.20 -24.30
C VAL A 519 16.84 -12.59 -25.61
N SER A 520 15.79 -13.41 -25.51
CA SER A 520 15.03 -13.93 -26.66
C SER A 520 13.82 -13.09 -27.08
N SER A 521 13.39 -12.12 -26.27
CA SER A 521 12.24 -11.25 -26.55
C SER A 521 12.68 -9.84 -26.98
N GLU A 522 12.07 -9.32 -28.04
CA GLU A 522 12.31 -7.96 -28.54
C GLU A 522 11.98 -6.88 -27.50
N HIS A 523 10.85 -7.00 -26.79
CA HIS A 523 10.45 -6.01 -25.78
C HIS A 523 11.46 -5.95 -24.63
N LEU A 524 11.97 -7.11 -24.22
CA LEU A 524 13.00 -7.18 -23.18
C LEU A 524 14.36 -6.68 -23.67
N TYR A 525 14.69 -6.89 -24.96
CA TYR A 525 15.87 -6.29 -25.58
C TYR A 525 15.78 -4.76 -25.54
N PHE A 526 14.66 -4.18 -25.97
CA PHE A 526 14.43 -2.73 -25.93
C PHE A 526 14.42 -2.19 -24.49
N TRP A 527 13.86 -2.93 -23.54
CA TRP A 527 13.93 -2.59 -22.11
C TRP A 527 15.37 -2.51 -21.61
N LEU A 528 16.19 -3.53 -21.87
CA LEU A 528 17.59 -3.56 -21.41
C LEU A 528 18.45 -2.53 -22.12
N MET A 529 18.28 -2.32 -23.42
CA MET A 529 18.99 -1.27 -24.14
C MET A 529 18.55 0.13 -23.70
N GLY A 530 17.27 0.32 -23.38
CA GLY A 530 16.77 1.56 -22.78
C GLY A 530 17.44 1.85 -21.43
N LEU A 531 17.54 0.85 -20.56
CA LEU A 531 18.26 0.94 -19.29
C LEU A 531 19.77 1.18 -19.47
N HIS A 532 20.37 0.57 -20.50
CA HIS A 532 21.77 0.80 -20.86
C HIS A 532 22.01 2.28 -21.18
N ASP A 533 21.23 2.86 -22.10
CA ASP A 533 21.35 4.26 -22.51
C ASP A 533 21.06 5.24 -21.36
N ILE A 534 20.07 4.93 -20.50
CA ILE A 534 19.82 5.72 -19.29
C ILE A 534 21.03 5.65 -18.34
N GLY A 535 21.61 4.47 -18.15
CA GLY A 535 22.79 4.26 -17.32
C GLY A 535 24.05 4.92 -17.87
N THR A 536 24.24 4.96 -19.18
CA THR A 536 25.37 5.69 -19.80
C THR A 536 25.21 7.20 -19.63
N GLY A 537 24.00 7.74 -19.83
CA GLY A 537 23.70 9.15 -19.59
C GLY A 537 24.00 9.59 -18.15
N GLU A 538 23.59 8.81 -17.15
CA GLU A 538 23.91 9.10 -15.74
C GLU A 538 25.40 8.91 -15.42
N SER A 539 26.08 7.97 -16.08
CA SER A 539 27.54 7.81 -15.91
C SER A 539 28.30 9.04 -16.42
N CYS A 540 27.87 9.64 -17.54
CA CYS A 540 28.47 10.85 -18.09
C CYS A 540 28.39 12.03 -17.12
N LEU A 541 27.31 12.16 -16.35
CA LEU A 541 27.15 13.23 -15.35
C LEU A 541 28.03 13.06 -14.10
N GLN A 542 28.44 11.82 -13.79
CA GLN A 542 29.26 11.51 -12.63
C GLN A 542 30.76 11.67 -12.89
N GLU A 543 31.21 11.64 -14.15
CA GLU A 543 32.63 11.76 -14.49
C GLU A 543 33.17 13.15 -14.10
N ARG A 544 34.14 13.19 -13.18
CA ARG A 544 34.81 14.42 -12.74
C ARG A 544 35.87 14.92 -13.73
N LYS A 545 35.53 15.04 -15.01
CA LYS A 545 36.44 15.60 -16.02
C LYS A 545 36.13 17.09 -16.23
N TYR A 546 37.05 17.90 -15.67
CA TYR A 546 37.48 19.26 -16.05
C TYR A 546 36.47 20.43 -16.12
N LYS A 547 36.99 21.61 -16.48
CA LYS A 547 36.61 23.00 -16.10
C LYS A 547 35.14 23.36 -16.35
N SER A 548 34.63 24.37 -15.66
CA SER A 548 33.23 24.87 -15.69
C SER A 548 32.59 25.09 -17.07
N PHE A 549 33.37 25.20 -18.16
CA PHE A 549 32.86 25.31 -19.53
C PHE A 549 32.39 23.97 -20.15
N GLU A 550 32.87 22.82 -19.66
CA GLU A 550 32.53 21.47 -20.18
C GLU A 550 31.22 20.91 -19.61
N VAL A 551 30.65 21.55 -18.58
CA VAL A 551 29.42 21.11 -17.89
C VAL A 551 28.19 21.16 -18.81
N LEU A 552 28.11 22.16 -19.69
CA LEU A 552 26.98 22.26 -20.62
C LEU A 552 26.99 21.15 -21.68
N SER A 553 28.18 20.78 -22.19
CA SER A 553 28.31 19.66 -23.13
C SER A 553 27.94 18.33 -22.48
N THR A 554 28.39 18.07 -21.25
CA THR A 554 28.06 16.82 -20.56
C THR A 554 26.57 16.68 -20.27
N ILE A 555 25.88 17.76 -19.89
CA ILE A 555 24.42 17.76 -19.71
C ILE A 555 23.71 17.48 -21.05
N MET A 556 24.19 18.04 -22.15
CA MET A 556 23.60 17.79 -23.48
C MET A 556 23.81 16.35 -23.95
N ASP A 557 25.00 15.80 -23.76
CA ASP A 557 25.30 14.40 -24.10
C ASP A 557 24.48 13.42 -23.26
N ALA A 558 24.35 13.70 -21.95
CA ALA A 558 23.50 12.92 -21.05
C ALA A 558 22.02 12.99 -21.49
N SER A 559 21.52 14.19 -21.83
CA SER A 559 20.14 14.36 -22.35
C SER A 559 19.91 13.56 -23.63
N LEU A 560 20.89 13.48 -24.53
CA LEU A 560 20.79 12.70 -25.77
C LEU A 560 20.67 11.19 -25.47
N HIS A 561 21.50 10.68 -24.56
CA HIS A 561 21.41 9.28 -24.12
C HIS A 561 20.05 8.96 -23.47
N TYR A 562 19.56 9.85 -22.62
CA TYR A 562 18.23 9.69 -22.02
C TYR A 562 17.09 9.69 -23.04
N GLN A 563 17.15 10.54 -24.07
CA GLN A 563 16.16 10.55 -25.16
C GLN A 563 16.18 9.24 -25.96
N LYS A 564 17.37 8.70 -26.27
CA LYS A 564 17.51 7.36 -26.87
C LYS A 564 16.90 6.30 -25.98
N GLY A 565 17.21 6.31 -24.68
CA GLY A 565 16.63 5.40 -23.70
C GLY A 565 15.10 5.47 -23.66
N LEU A 566 14.53 6.69 -23.67
CA LEU A 566 13.08 6.90 -23.69
C LEU A 566 12.42 6.33 -24.95
N THR A 567 13.04 6.51 -26.12
CA THR A 567 12.51 5.91 -27.37
C THR A 567 12.49 4.39 -27.32
N LEU A 568 13.52 3.77 -26.73
CA LEU A 568 13.59 2.31 -26.56
C LEU A 568 12.56 1.82 -25.54
N LEU A 569 12.34 2.54 -24.43
CA LEU A 569 11.28 2.21 -23.47
C LEU A 569 9.88 2.29 -24.07
N LYS A 570 9.61 3.30 -24.92
CA LYS A 570 8.35 3.40 -25.66
C LYS A 570 8.17 2.23 -26.63
N ALA A 571 9.24 1.76 -27.28
CA ALA A 571 9.22 0.57 -28.14
C ALA A 571 9.04 -0.75 -27.35
N ALA A 572 9.50 -0.80 -26.09
CA ALA A 572 9.29 -1.94 -25.20
C ALA A 572 7.86 -2.02 -24.63
N SER A 573 7.11 -0.92 -24.63
CA SER A 573 5.77 -0.82 -24.05
C SER A 573 4.74 -1.57 -24.90
N THR A 574 3.83 -2.31 -24.26
CA THR A 574 2.73 -3.03 -24.93
C THR A 574 1.38 -2.69 -24.30
N PRO A 575 0.24 -2.90 -24.98
CA PRO A 575 -1.09 -2.65 -24.40
C PRO A 575 -1.36 -3.48 -23.12
N ASN A 576 -0.79 -4.68 -23.03
CA ASN A 576 -0.93 -5.55 -21.86
C ASN A 576 0.02 -5.16 -20.72
N PHE A 577 1.17 -4.58 -21.04
CA PHE A 577 2.18 -4.13 -20.07
C PHE A 577 2.65 -2.71 -20.42
N PRO A 578 1.86 -1.68 -20.10
CA PRO A 578 2.21 -0.30 -20.39
C PRO A 578 3.31 0.18 -19.44
N LEU A 579 4.41 0.72 -19.99
CA LEU A 579 5.52 1.29 -19.23
C LEU A 579 5.33 2.80 -18.94
N GLN A 580 4.12 3.18 -18.53
CA GLN A 580 3.73 4.59 -18.40
C GLN A 580 4.58 5.32 -17.34
N PHE A 581 4.70 4.77 -16.13
CA PHE A 581 5.51 5.36 -15.06
C PHE A 581 6.97 5.54 -15.49
N GLN A 582 7.56 4.52 -16.11
CA GLN A 582 8.97 4.54 -16.53
C GLN A 582 9.21 5.60 -17.61
N CYS A 583 8.32 5.69 -18.59
CA CYS A 583 8.42 6.69 -19.65
C CYS A 583 8.29 8.12 -19.10
N GLU A 584 7.28 8.37 -18.26
CA GLU A 584 7.07 9.71 -17.67
C GLU A 584 8.21 10.09 -16.72
N TYR A 585 8.68 9.18 -15.87
CA TYR A 585 9.80 9.42 -14.95
C TYR A 585 11.08 9.80 -15.72
N VAL A 586 11.38 9.08 -16.81
CA VAL A 586 12.55 9.37 -17.66
C VAL A 586 12.38 10.70 -18.40
N ASN A 587 11.18 10.98 -18.91
CA ASN A 587 10.90 12.23 -19.60
C ASN A 587 11.07 13.46 -18.67
N LEU A 588 10.57 13.37 -17.44
CA LEU A 588 10.77 14.43 -16.44
C LEU A 588 12.24 14.65 -16.08
N ARG A 589 13.04 13.58 -16.06
CA ARG A 589 14.49 13.70 -15.84
C ARG A 589 15.18 14.41 -17.02
N VAL A 590 14.79 14.13 -18.26
CA VAL A 590 15.27 14.86 -19.46
C VAL A 590 14.94 16.34 -19.34
N ASP A 591 13.69 16.67 -19.05
CA ASP A 591 13.25 18.05 -18.96
C ASP A 591 13.94 18.79 -17.81
N THR A 592 14.16 18.12 -16.68
CA THR A 592 14.95 18.67 -15.55
C THR A 592 16.37 19.04 -15.99
N MET A 593 17.05 18.18 -16.75
CA MET A 593 18.38 18.47 -17.29
C MET A 593 18.36 19.64 -18.27
N GLN A 594 17.33 19.75 -19.11
CA GLN A 594 17.17 20.87 -20.05
C GLN A 594 16.99 22.19 -19.33
N VAL A 595 16.16 22.24 -18.28
CA VAL A 595 15.96 23.46 -17.48
C VAL A 595 17.23 23.84 -16.71
N HIS A 596 17.97 22.88 -16.15
CA HIS A 596 19.29 23.18 -15.56
C HIS A 596 20.29 23.72 -16.60
N SER A 597 20.34 23.14 -17.80
CA SER A 597 21.18 23.64 -18.90
C SER A 597 20.80 25.07 -19.29
N GLN A 598 19.49 25.35 -19.38
CA GLN A 598 18.97 26.67 -19.66
C GLN A 598 19.35 27.67 -18.56
N LEU A 599 19.19 27.32 -17.29
CA LEU A 599 19.59 28.16 -16.16
C LEU A 599 21.10 28.49 -16.21
N ILE A 600 21.96 27.50 -16.41
CA ILE A 600 23.41 27.72 -16.53
C ILE A 600 23.74 28.64 -17.71
N ARG A 601 23.07 28.47 -18.86
CA ARG A 601 23.23 29.39 -20.00
C ARG A 601 22.83 30.81 -19.63
N THR A 602 21.69 30.99 -18.95
CA THR A 602 21.24 32.33 -18.51
C THR A 602 22.25 32.97 -17.55
N CYS A 603 22.79 32.23 -16.58
CA CYS A 603 23.85 32.72 -15.70
C CYS A 603 25.13 33.08 -16.47
N ASN A 604 25.52 32.29 -17.47
CA ASN A 604 26.69 32.60 -18.30
C ASN A 604 26.49 33.86 -19.16
N THR A 605 25.26 34.16 -19.62
CA THR A 605 24.98 35.42 -20.34
C THR A 605 25.13 36.67 -19.47
N PHE A 606 25.05 36.54 -18.14
CA PHE A 606 25.37 37.65 -17.22
C PHE A 606 26.81 38.13 -17.34
N ARG A 607 27.73 37.23 -17.71
CA ARG A 607 29.14 37.60 -17.97
C ARG A 607 29.31 38.42 -19.25
N THR A 608 28.32 38.45 -20.13
CA THR A 608 28.42 39.02 -21.48
C THR A 608 27.39 40.13 -21.78
N CYS A 609 26.40 40.40 -20.93
CA CYS A 609 25.33 41.39 -21.18
C CYS A 609 24.82 42.10 -19.90
N PRO A 610 24.46 43.41 -19.94
CA PRO A 610 24.65 44.39 -21.02
C PRO A 610 25.95 45.21 -20.87
N PRO A 611 26.42 45.90 -21.93
CA PRO A 611 27.48 46.90 -21.82
C PRO A 611 27.13 47.97 -20.77
N PRO A 612 28.08 48.45 -19.94
CA PRO A 612 27.83 49.36 -18.82
C PRO A 612 27.00 50.61 -19.18
N ALA A 613 27.15 51.13 -20.40
CA ALA A 613 26.47 52.33 -20.89
C ALA A 613 24.96 52.17 -21.13
N ILE A 614 24.49 51.00 -21.59
CA ILE A 614 23.06 50.73 -21.86
C ILE A 614 22.34 50.39 -20.55
N ALA A 615 22.99 49.62 -19.69
CA ALA A 615 22.48 49.26 -18.37
C ALA A 615 22.28 50.51 -17.48
N THR A 616 23.25 51.42 -17.47
CA THR A 616 23.13 52.69 -16.72
C THR A 616 22.04 53.60 -17.27
N ALA A 617 21.92 53.74 -18.58
CA ALA A 617 20.84 54.53 -19.19
C ALA A 617 19.44 54.01 -18.81
N LEU A 618 19.21 52.69 -18.90
CA LEU A 618 17.93 52.06 -18.57
C LEU A 618 17.54 52.20 -17.08
N ALA A 619 18.52 52.10 -16.18
CA ALA A 619 18.31 52.25 -14.75
C ALA A 619 18.05 53.69 -14.31
N ILE A 620 18.63 54.66 -15.02
CA ILE A 620 18.34 56.08 -14.79
C ILE A 620 16.93 56.43 -15.26
N THR A 621 16.44 55.87 -16.37
CA THR A 621 15.08 56.12 -16.88
C THR A 621 13.96 55.49 -16.06
N ASN A 622 14.17 54.33 -15.46
CA ASN A 622 13.11 53.57 -14.78
C ASN A 622 13.11 53.70 -13.24
N GLY A 623 14.10 54.39 -12.65
CA GLY A 623 14.17 54.63 -11.20
C GLY A 623 14.43 53.40 -10.33
N GLN A 624 14.67 52.22 -10.92
CA GLN A 624 14.96 50.95 -10.22
C GLN A 624 16.28 50.35 -10.72
N GLU A 625 17.23 50.07 -9.83
CA GLU A 625 18.54 49.48 -10.20
C GLU A 625 18.45 48.07 -10.80
N ILE A 626 17.39 47.31 -10.51
CA ILE A 626 17.11 45.97 -11.08
C ILE A 626 16.96 46.03 -12.61
N THR A 627 16.54 47.17 -13.17
CA THR A 627 16.39 47.35 -14.62
C THR A 627 17.72 47.35 -15.38
N ARG A 628 18.87 47.46 -14.69
CA ARG A 628 20.21 47.22 -15.28
C ARG A 628 20.37 45.81 -15.86
N CYS A 629 19.65 44.83 -15.31
CA CYS A 629 19.72 43.42 -15.69
C CYS A 629 18.42 42.90 -16.31
N GLY A 630 17.54 43.78 -16.82
CA GLY A 630 16.16 43.42 -17.21
C GLY A 630 16.04 42.23 -18.19
N GLN A 631 16.96 42.09 -19.15
CA GLN A 631 16.95 40.93 -20.06
C GLN A 631 17.23 39.60 -19.34
N ILE A 632 18.14 39.61 -18.38
CA ILE A 632 18.52 38.42 -17.60
C ILE A 632 17.40 38.07 -16.63
N VAL A 633 16.78 39.08 -15.99
CA VAL A 633 15.59 38.88 -15.15
C VAL A 633 14.47 38.22 -15.94
N ASN A 634 14.19 38.66 -17.18
CA ASN A 634 13.18 38.02 -18.02
C ASN A 634 13.50 36.56 -18.35
N GLN A 635 14.78 36.24 -18.58
CA GLN A 635 15.21 34.86 -18.82
C GLN A 635 15.14 34.00 -17.55
N LEU A 636 15.52 34.55 -16.39
CA LEU A 636 15.37 33.89 -15.09
C LEU A 636 13.90 33.62 -14.76
N MET A 637 13.01 34.57 -15.04
CA MET A 637 11.55 34.38 -14.89
C MET A 637 10.98 33.35 -15.88
N LYS A 638 11.64 33.12 -17.03
CA LYS A 638 11.31 31.99 -17.90
C LYS A 638 11.69 30.66 -17.22
N CYS A 639 12.90 30.56 -16.65
CA CYS A 639 13.33 29.39 -15.89
C CYS A 639 12.40 29.10 -14.70
N VAL A 640 11.90 30.13 -13.99
CA VAL A 640 10.91 29.98 -12.90
C VAL A 640 9.67 29.25 -13.38
N ARG A 641 9.09 29.67 -14.52
CA ARG A 641 7.91 29.01 -15.11
C ARG A 641 8.19 27.58 -15.55
N GLU A 642 9.38 27.33 -16.10
CA GLU A 642 9.80 25.99 -16.50
C GLU A 642 10.00 25.05 -15.27
N TYR A 643 10.54 25.55 -14.16
CA TYR A 643 10.62 24.80 -12.90
C TYR A 643 9.25 24.57 -12.24
N GLU A 644 8.35 25.55 -12.32
CA GLU A 644 6.97 25.42 -11.83
C GLU A 644 6.21 24.34 -12.62
N ASP A 645 6.28 24.36 -13.96
CA ASP A 645 5.71 23.31 -14.80
C ASP A 645 6.27 21.93 -14.42
N LEU A 646 7.60 21.80 -14.29
CA LEU A 646 8.24 20.55 -13.86
C LEU A 646 7.72 20.07 -12.50
N SER A 647 7.61 20.96 -11.52
CA SER A 647 7.09 20.63 -10.19
C SER A 647 5.66 20.09 -10.25
N THR A 648 4.79 20.74 -11.04
CA THR A 648 3.41 20.26 -11.23
C THR A 648 3.36 18.87 -11.87
N ARG A 649 4.21 18.61 -12.88
CA ARG A 649 4.26 17.31 -13.53
C ARG A 649 4.85 16.20 -12.65
N PHE A 650 5.83 16.52 -11.78
CA PHE A 650 6.27 15.58 -10.74
C PHE A 650 5.15 15.28 -9.72
N ALA A 651 4.37 16.29 -9.33
CA ALA A 651 3.22 16.10 -8.46
C ALA A 651 2.13 15.23 -9.12
N ASP A 652 1.93 15.36 -10.42
CA ASP A 652 1.02 14.50 -11.18
C ASP A 652 1.55 13.06 -11.29
N LEU A 653 2.85 12.86 -11.51
CA LEU A 653 3.47 11.53 -11.46
C LEU A 653 3.32 10.89 -10.07
N TYR A 654 3.47 11.68 -9.01
CA TYR A 654 3.20 11.24 -7.64
C TYR A 654 1.73 10.78 -7.52
N LYS A 655 0.76 11.62 -7.86
CA LYS A 655 -0.68 11.30 -7.71
C LYS A 655 -1.17 10.17 -8.61
N THR A 656 -0.52 9.92 -9.73
CA THR A 656 -0.88 8.80 -10.63
C THR A 656 -0.28 7.47 -10.19
N SER A 657 0.74 7.47 -9.33
CA SER A 657 1.49 6.27 -8.91
C SER A 657 0.99 5.64 -7.59
N PHE A 658 -0.32 5.36 -7.49
CA PHE A 658 -0.95 4.76 -6.30
C PHE A 658 -0.25 3.49 -5.79
N ASP A 659 0.24 2.63 -6.70
CA ASP A 659 0.87 1.35 -6.36
C ASP A 659 2.36 1.45 -5.98
N ALA A 660 2.98 2.64 -6.03
CA ALA A 660 4.39 2.83 -5.74
C ALA A 660 4.73 2.63 -4.25
N ASP A 661 5.86 2.00 -3.92
CA ASP A 661 6.26 1.88 -2.51
C ASP A 661 6.63 3.26 -1.90
N PRO A 662 6.57 3.42 -0.56
CA PRO A 662 6.83 4.72 0.09
C PRO A 662 8.19 5.34 -0.25
N GLU A 663 9.23 4.53 -0.43
CA GLU A 663 10.56 5.03 -0.78
C GLU A 663 10.61 5.55 -2.23
N SER A 664 9.89 4.89 -3.14
CA SER A 664 9.73 5.36 -4.52
C SER A 664 8.99 6.71 -4.59
N LEU A 665 7.93 6.87 -3.79
CA LEU A 665 7.21 8.15 -3.70
C LEU A 665 8.06 9.25 -3.05
N LYS A 666 8.85 8.92 -2.02
CA LYS A 666 9.81 9.83 -1.41
C LYS A 666 10.81 10.35 -2.44
N ASN A 667 11.32 9.50 -3.32
CA ASN A 667 12.23 9.90 -4.39
C ASN A 667 11.57 10.87 -5.40
N VAL A 668 10.36 10.59 -5.88
CA VAL A 668 9.61 11.51 -6.76
C VAL A 668 9.38 12.86 -6.08
N HIS A 669 8.99 12.84 -4.81
CA HIS A 669 8.79 14.05 -4.02
C HIS A 669 10.09 14.85 -3.84
N GLN A 670 11.23 14.20 -3.61
CA GLN A 670 12.53 14.87 -3.53
C GLN A 670 12.90 15.58 -4.84
N LEU A 671 12.66 14.94 -5.99
CA LEU A 671 12.89 15.56 -7.30
C LEU A 671 11.97 16.77 -7.50
N GLN A 672 10.70 16.69 -7.09
CA GLN A 672 9.79 17.84 -7.06
C GLN A 672 10.35 18.97 -6.19
N MET A 673 10.78 18.67 -4.97
CA MET A 673 11.37 19.64 -4.04
C MET A 673 12.64 20.29 -4.58
N SER A 674 13.44 19.59 -5.39
CA SER A 674 14.58 20.23 -6.05
C SER A 674 14.17 21.29 -7.07
N CYS A 675 13.06 21.09 -7.78
CA CYS A 675 12.53 22.08 -8.73
C CYS A 675 11.99 23.31 -7.98
N GLU A 676 11.24 23.08 -6.89
CA GLU A 676 10.72 24.15 -6.03
C GLU A 676 11.84 24.95 -5.36
N LEU A 677 12.90 24.29 -4.88
CA LEU A 677 14.05 24.97 -4.29
C LEU A 677 14.74 25.89 -5.31
N MET A 678 14.95 25.44 -6.55
CA MET A 678 15.55 26.28 -7.59
C MET A 678 14.62 27.43 -8.00
N LYS A 679 13.30 27.19 -8.06
CA LYS A 679 12.29 28.24 -8.25
C LYS A 679 12.40 29.32 -7.17
N LEU A 680 12.41 28.90 -5.91
CA LEU A 680 12.54 29.78 -4.74
C LEU A 680 13.87 30.53 -4.72
N ALA A 681 14.97 29.88 -5.10
CA ALA A 681 16.27 30.51 -5.22
C ALA A 681 16.27 31.64 -6.25
N ILE A 682 15.69 31.42 -7.43
CA ILE A 682 15.61 32.46 -8.46
C ILE A 682 14.70 33.61 -8.02
N LEU A 683 13.54 33.31 -7.43
CA LEU A 683 12.59 34.32 -6.96
C LEU A 683 13.19 35.19 -5.83
N SER A 684 13.86 34.56 -4.86
CA SER A 684 14.51 35.26 -3.74
C SER A 684 15.62 36.23 -4.19
N ILE A 685 16.18 36.02 -5.37
CA ILE A 685 17.23 36.86 -5.96
C ILE A 685 16.66 37.96 -6.86
N THR A 686 15.45 37.78 -7.39
CA THR A 686 14.87 38.63 -8.45
C THR A 686 13.72 39.52 -8.01
N GLN A 687 13.00 39.20 -6.93
CA GLN A 687 11.84 39.98 -6.45
C GLN A 687 12.17 40.89 -5.26
N ASP A 688 11.56 42.08 -5.20
CA ASP A 688 11.72 43.05 -4.11
C ASP A 688 11.08 42.57 -2.79
N ALA A 689 11.66 43.02 -1.66
CA ALA A 689 11.34 42.57 -0.30
C ALA A 689 9.89 42.82 0.19
N GLN A 690 9.02 43.48 -0.59
CA GLN A 690 7.63 43.78 -0.16
C GLN A 690 6.67 42.59 -0.29
N ASP A 691 6.98 41.57 -1.11
CA ASP A 691 6.21 40.31 -1.21
C ASP A 691 6.69 39.22 -0.21
N GLY A 692 7.54 39.58 0.77
CA GLY A 692 8.23 38.63 1.66
C GLY A 692 7.34 37.71 2.53
N GLN A 693 6.04 38.01 2.69
CA GLN A 693 5.13 37.17 3.48
C GLN A 693 4.76 35.85 2.79
N THR A 694 4.65 35.82 1.46
CA THR A 694 4.40 34.58 0.69
C THR A 694 5.66 33.71 0.62
N MET A 695 6.84 34.32 0.46
CA MET A 695 8.12 33.60 0.49
C MET A 695 8.44 32.96 1.85
N PHE A 696 7.99 33.54 2.97
CA PHE A 696 8.20 32.98 4.30
C PHE A 696 7.37 31.71 4.53
N ALA A 697 6.14 31.66 4.00
CA ALA A 697 5.29 30.47 4.05
C ALA A 697 5.84 29.30 3.20
N ASP A 698 6.37 29.59 2.00
CA ASP A 698 7.03 28.60 1.14
C ASP A 698 8.34 28.07 1.77
N ARG A 699 9.10 28.94 2.46
CA ARG A 699 10.27 28.52 3.25
C ARG A 699 9.85 27.60 4.42
N LEU A 700 8.78 27.94 5.14
CA LEU A 700 8.23 27.13 6.24
C LEU A 700 7.72 25.75 5.79
N MET A 701 7.15 25.64 4.60
CA MET A 701 6.78 24.33 4.02
C MET A 701 8.00 23.43 3.85
N PHE A 702 9.14 23.99 3.44
CA PHE A 702 10.42 23.26 3.33
C PHE A 702 10.96 22.81 4.70
N TYR A 703 10.68 23.58 5.78
CA TYR A 703 11.03 23.21 7.17
C TYR A 703 10.10 22.16 7.79
N SER A 704 8.83 22.11 7.36
CA SER A 704 7.80 21.25 7.96
C SER A 704 7.81 19.78 7.45
N GLY A 705 8.52 19.51 6.35
CA GLY A 705 8.75 18.18 5.82
C GLY A 705 9.81 17.43 6.63
N ASP A 706 9.38 16.84 7.75
CA ASP A 706 10.11 15.83 8.54
C ASP A 706 11.64 16.00 8.52
N ALA A 707 12.13 17.01 9.26
CA ALA A 707 13.56 17.24 9.52
C ALA A 707 14.27 16.01 10.16
N SER A 708 13.53 14.92 10.44
CA SER A 708 14.06 13.64 10.80
C SER A 708 14.33 12.74 9.56
N ARG A 709 15.61 12.67 9.16
CA ARG A 709 16.24 11.52 8.44
C ARG A 709 16.21 11.46 6.90
N GLY A 710 16.49 12.56 6.21
CA GLY A 710 17.08 12.49 4.86
C GLY A 710 18.59 12.20 4.92
N ARG A 711 19.01 10.96 5.26
CA ARG A 711 20.44 10.58 5.28
C ARG A 711 21.06 10.43 3.89
N ASP A 712 20.23 10.44 2.86
CA ASP A 712 20.60 10.35 1.45
C ASP A 712 21.29 11.63 0.94
N LYS A 713 22.30 11.46 0.07
CA LYS A 713 23.13 12.56 -0.47
C LYS A 713 22.32 13.65 -1.17
N PHE A 714 21.25 13.27 -1.87
CA PHE A 714 20.40 14.25 -2.57
C PHE A 714 19.72 15.20 -1.58
N SER A 715 19.15 14.67 -0.49
CA SER A 715 18.58 15.49 0.59
C SER A 715 19.63 16.40 1.26
N GLN A 716 20.84 15.89 1.52
CA GLN A 716 21.94 16.69 2.07
C GLN A 716 22.34 17.83 1.13
N GLN A 717 22.34 17.59 -0.19
CA GLN A 717 22.64 18.61 -1.18
C GLN A 717 21.56 19.70 -1.20
N LEU A 718 20.27 19.33 -1.17
CA LEU A 718 19.17 20.30 -1.07
C LEU A 718 19.27 21.17 0.18
N GLN A 719 19.59 20.57 1.33
CA GLN A 719 19.81 21.31 2.58
C GLN A 719 21.02 22.25 2.50
N THR A 720 22.07 21.85 1.80
CA THR A 720 23.27 22.67 1.63
C THR A 720 22.98 23.88 0.76
N ILE A 721 22.30 23.69 -0.39
CA ILE A 721 21.85 24.78 -1.27
C ILE A 721 20.97 25.77 -0.53
N HIS A 722 20.00 25.28 0.25
CA HIS A 722 19.14 26.14 1.07
C HIS A 722 19.92 26.97 2.09
N LYS A 723 20.85 26.36 2.84
CA LYS A 723 21.67 27.07 3.83
C LYS A 723 22.55 28.15 3.18
N VAL A 724 23.13 27.85 2.02
CA VAL A 724 23.95 28.81 1.27
C VAL A 724 23.09 29.96 0.74
N LEU A 725 21.87 29.67 0.26
CA LEU A 725 20.91 30.70 -0.14
C LEU A 725 20.57 31.66 1.00
N ASP A 726 20.25 31.14 2.19
CA ASP A 726 19.94 31.97 3.36
C ASP A 726 21.11 32.87 3.76
N ALA A 727 22.33 32.32 3.78
CA ALA A 727 23.55 33.09 4.07
C ALA A 727 23.82 34.17 3.01
N LEU A 728 23.56 33.88 1.74
CA LEU A 728 23.75 34.80 0.63
C LEU A 728 22.76 35.98 0.69
N ILE A 729 21.49 35.69 0.99
CA ILE A 729 20.45 36.73 1.16
C ILE A 729 20.78 37.66 2.34
N GLN A 730 21.31 37.11 3.45
CA GLN A 730 21.71 37.89 4.63
C GLN A 730 22.93 38.78 4.38
N THR A 731 23.85 38.39 3.49
CA THR A 731 25.14 39.08 3.28
C THR A 731 25.12 40.12 2.17
N GLU A 732 24.46 39.85 1.04
CA GLU A 732 24.49 40.75 -0.13
C GLU A 732 23.22 41.59 -0.32
N GLY A 733 22.13 41.25 0.37
CA GLY A 733 20.83 41.91 0.24
C GLY A 733 20.14 41.65 -1.10
N VAL A 734 18.81 41.85 -1.15
CA VAL A 734 17.97 41.47 -2.30
C VAL A 734 17.96 42.53 -3.42
N GLN A 735 18.54 43.70 -3.19
CA GLN A 735 18.32 44.88 -4.05
C GLN A 735 19.16 44.90 -5.35
N LYS A 736 20.22 44.09 -5.48
CA LYS A 736 21.07 44.04 -6.69
C LYS A 736 21.54 42.63 -7.01
N ILE A 737 21.27 42.15 -8.22
CA ILE A 737 21.83 40.88 -8.73
C ILE A 737 23.33 41.05 -8.95
N THR A 738 24.15 40.32 -8.20
CA THR A 738 25.63 40.32 -8.32
C THR A 738 26.14 39.07 -9.03
N HIS A 739 27.44 39.05 -9.38
CA HIS A 739 28.09 37.83 -9.90
C HIS A 739 27.93 36.65 -8.95
N LYS A 740 27.97 36.87 -7.62
CA LYS A 740 27.85 35.79 -6.63
C LYS A 740 26.48 35.12 -6.65
N HIS A 741 25.42 35.89 -6.91
CA HIS A 741 24.07 35.35 -7.11
C HIS A 741 24.01 34.42 -8.34
N THR A 742 24.60 34.86 -9.46
CA THR A 742 24.62 34.05 -10.70
C THR A 742 25.52 32.82 -10.59
N GLU A 743 26.63 32.95 -9.88
CA GLU A 743 27.57 31.86 -9.57
C GLU A 743 26.88 30.81 -8.69
N PHE A 744 26.25 31.24 -7.60
CA PHE A 744 25.45 30.37 -6.73
C PHE A 744 24.38 29.59 -7.50
N LEU A 745 23.61 30.25 -8.39
CA LEU A 745 22.59 29.56 -9.19
C LEU A 745 23.19 28.53 -10.14
N SER A 746 24.32 28.87 -10.78
CA SER A 746 25.03 27.95 -11.68
C SER A 746 25.64 26.75 -10.94
N GLU A 747 26.28 26.99 -9.78
CA GLU A 747 26.85 25.95 -8.93
C GLU A 747 25.77 25.06 -8.32
N SER A 748 24.63 25.63 -7.95
CA SER A 748 23.48 24.88 -7.43
C SER A 748 22.93 23.93 -8.50
N ALA A 749 22.70 24.42 -9.72
CA ALA A 749 22.26 23.60 -10.85
C ALA A 749 23.28 22.49 -11.20
N GLU A 750 24.56 22.84 -11.29
CA GLU A 750 25.65 21.89 -11.53
C GLU A 750 25.72 20.82 -10.44
N SER A 751 25.62 21.22 -9.16
CA SER A 751 25.66 20.29 -8.04
C SER A 751 24.49 19.30 -8.05
N LEU A 752 23.27 19.74 -8.38
CA LEU A 752 22.08 18.89 -8.46
C LEU A 752 22.16 17.89 -9.61
N THR A 753 22.72 18.30 -10.76
CA THR A 753 22.92 17.39 -11.91
C THR A 753 23.98 16.32 -11.65
N ARG A 754 24.97 16.62 -10.80
CA ARG A 754 26.06 15.70 -10.44
C ARG A 754 25.67 14.65 -9.41
N VAL A 755 24.64 14.89 -8.60
CA VAL A 755 24.18 13.87 -7.67
C VAL A 755 23.59 12.71 -8.48
N PRO A 756 24.09 11.48 -8.28
CA PRO A 756 23.60 10.32 -9.02
C PRO A 756 22.10 10.13 -8.80
N ASN A 757 21.34 9.94 -9.90
CA ASN A 757 19.92 9.64 -9.77
C ASN A 757 19.72 8.17 -9.34
N CYS A 758 19.29 7.96 -8.10
CA CYS A 758 18.98 6.64 -7.57
C CYS A 758 17.60 6.19 -8.06
N PHE A 759 17.55 5.19 -8.95
CA PHE A 759 16.28 4.75 -9.52
C PHE A 759 15.41 4.01 -8.49
N PRO A 760 14.12 4.38 -8.36
CA PRO A 760 13.23 3.81 -7.35
C PRO A 760 12.88 2.35 -7.65
N ARG A 761 12.46 1.60 -6.62
CA ARG A 761 12.11 0.18 -6.77
C ARG A 761 10.93 -0.01 -7.73
N PHE A 762 9.93 0.87 -7.64
CA PHE A 762 8.73 0.86 -8.48
C PHE A 762 9.05 0.99 -9.97
N PHE A 763 10.19 1.59 -10.33
CA PHE A 763 10.66 1.66 -11.72
C PHE A 763 10.84 0.26 -12.35
N PHE A 764 11.29 -0.72 -11.56
CA PHE A 764 11.64 -2.06 -12.06
C PHE A 764 10.63 -3.15 -11.69
N GLN A 765 9.90 -3.01 -10.58
CA GLN A 765 8.95 -4.01 -10.13
C GLN A 765 7.82 -3.37 -9.32
N SER A 766 6.58 -3.71 -9.66
CA SER A 766 5.42 -3.38 -8.83
C SER A 766 5.12 -4.52 -7.87
N LEU A 767 4.89 -4.20 -6.59
CA LEU A 767 4.49 -5.18 -5.57
C LEU A 767 2.99 -5.15 -5.28
N GLN A 768 2.35 -4.02 -5.56
CA GLN A 768 0.93 -3.82 -5.46
C GLN A 768 0.39 -3.56 -6.88
N SER A 769 -0.83 -3.99 -7.16
CA SER A 769 -1.49 -3.68 -8.42
C SER A 769 -2.95 -3.42 -8.15
N THR A 770 -3.40 -2.22 -8.47
CA THR A 770 -4.76 -1.77 -8.25
C THR A 770 -5.30 -1.19 -9.56
N ALA A 771 -6.36 -1.78 -10.10
CA ALA A 771 -6.95 -1.35 -11.35
C ALA A 771 -8.45 -1.09 -11.17
N LEU A 772 -8.92 0.07 -11.64
CA LEU A 772 -10.33 0.42 -11.64
C LEU A 772 -10.93 0.11 -13.00
N LYS A 773 -11.97 -0.72 -13.03
CA LYS A 773 -12.76 -0.97 -14.25
C LYS A 773 -14.10 -0.28 -14.13
N LEU A 774 -14.40 0.56 -15.11
CA LEU A 774 -15.68 1.28 -15.19
C LEU A 774 -16.55 0.72 -16.30
N ALA A 775 -17.84 0.63 -16.03
CA ALA A 775 -18.90 0.42 -16.99
C ALA A 775 -19.83 1.65 -16.95
N VAL A 776 -19.94 2.35 -18.08
CA VAL A 776 -20.76 3.55 -18.20
C VAL A 776 -22.02 3.23 -18.99
N SER A 777 -23.15 3.74 -18.52
CA SER A 777 -24.45 3.64 -19.19
C SER A 777 -25.10 5.03 -19.29
N PRO A 778 -25.60 5.45 -20.46
CA PRO A 778 -25.71 4.70 -21.72
C PRO A 778 -24.37 4.39 -22.39
N GLN A 779 -24.31 3.25 -23.08
CA GLN A 779 -23.15 2.87 -23.91
C GLN A 779 -23.27 3.50 -25.29
N GLN A 780 -22.15 3.96 -25.87
CA GLN A 780 -22.14 4.30 -27.29
C GLN A 780 -22.17 3.02 -28.10
N ASN A 781 -23.01 2.99 -29.14
CA ASN A 781 -22.97 1.90 -30.11
C ASN A 781 -21.57 1.87 -30.74
N SER A 782 -21.12 0.68 -31.16
CA SER A 782 -19.80 0.40 -31.73
C SER A 782 -19.45 1.23 -32.99
N SER A 783 -20.37 2.04 -33.52
CA SER A 783 -20.25 2.91 -34.68
C SER A 783 -19.80 4.36 -34.39
N LEU A 784 -19.36 4.72 -33.17
CA LEU A 784 -18.99 6.10 -32.76
C LEU A 784 -20.14 7.12 -32.82
N ASP A 785 -21.39 6.68 -33.02
CA ASP A 785 -22.54 7.57 -33.06
C ASP A 785 -22.77 8.24 -31.69
N PRO A 786 -23.00 9.57 -31.64
CA PRO A 786 -23.23 10.27 -30.40
C PRO A 786 -24.59 9.88 -29.80
N VAL A 787 -24.66 9.86 -28.47
CA VAL A 787 -25.93 9.66 -27.74
C VAL A 787 -26.83 10.86 -28.03
N LEU A 788 -28.02 10.60 -28.58
CA LEU A 788 -28.98 11.63 -28.97
C LEU A 788 -29.85 12.05 -27.78
N ILE A 789 -29.92 13.36 -27.51
CA ILE A 789 -30.67 13.92 -26.39
C ILE A 789 -31.40 15.19 -26.84
N GLN A 790 -32.65 15.36 -26.44
CA GLN A 790 -33.40 16.59 -26.70
C GLN A 790 -32.88 17.69 -25.76
N TYR A 791 -32.73 18.92 -26.28
CA TYR A 791 -32.10 20.03 -25.55
C TYR A 791 -32.79 20.40 -24.21
N ASP A 792 -34.09 20.10 -24.09
CA ASP A 792 -34.93 20.35 -22.92
C ASP A 792 -34.94 19.17 -21.91
N THR A 793 -34.22 18.09 -22.22
CA THR A 793 -34.13 16.89 -21.38
C THR A 793 -32.76 16.73 -20.73
N HIS A 794 -32.71 16.00 -19.62
CA HIS A 794 -31.47 15.67 -18.93
C HIS A 794 -30.97 14.27 -19.32
N LEU A 795 -29.64 14.11 -19.39
CA LEU A 795 -29.00 12.81 -19.52
C LEU A 795 -28.75 12.22 -18.14
N THR A 796 -29.34 11.05 -17.87
CA THR A 796 -28.94 10.21 -16.74
C THR A 796 -27.74 9.37 -17.13
N LEU A 797 -26.60 9.63 -16.51
CA LEU A 797 -25.36 8.90 -16.69
C LEU A 797 -25.10 8.02 -15.46
N LYS A 798 -25.28 6.70 -15.59
CA LYS A 798 -24.98 5.75 -14.52
C LYS A 798 -23.61 5.13 -14.77
N VAL A 799 -22.72 5.29 -13.80
CA VAL A 799 -21.37 4.76 -13.77
C VAL A 799 -21.28 3.67 -12.71
N GLU A 800 -20.96 2.45 -13.14
CA GLU A 800 -20.68 1.33 -12.28
C GLU A 800 -19.19 1.01 -12.34
N GLY A 801 -18.59 0.66 -11.21
CA GLY A 801 -17.16 0.38 -11.17
C GLY A 801 -16.80 -0.75 -10.24
N VAL A 802 -15.68 -1.39 -10.57
CA VAL A 802 -15.10 -2.51 -9.81
C VAL A 802 -13.63 -2.22 -9.56
N VAL A 803 -13.22 -2.33 -8.30
CA VAL A 803 -11.82 -2.27 -7.88
C VAL A 803 -11.21 -3.67 -8.02
N GLN A 804 -10.23 -3.82 -8.90
CA GLN A 804 -9.49 -5.06 -9.06
C GLN A 804 -8.16 -4.97 -8.35
N HIS A 805 -7.91 -5.94 -7.47
CA HIS A 805 -6.68 -6.06 -6.74
C HIS A 805 -5.80 -7.17 -7.33
N GLY A 806 -4.49 -6.97 -7.31
CA GLY A 806 -3.49 -8.00 -7.57
C GLY A 806 -3.38 -9.02 -6.44
N SER A 807 -2.27 -9.75 -6.39
CA SER A 807 -2.04 -10.84 -5.41
C SER A 807 -2.01 -10.38 -3.96
N CYS A 808 -1.57 -9.14 -3.69
CA CYS A 808 -1.40 -8.59 -2.34
C CYS A 808 -2.21 -7.28 -2.20
N PRO A 809 -3.54 -7.33 -2.01
CA PRO A 809 -4.33 -6.13 -1.76
C PRO A 809 -3.89 -5.44 -0.47
N GLY A 810 -3.78 -4.11 -0.49
CA GLY A 810 -3.50 -3.34 0.71
C GLY A 810 -2.09 -3.50 1.28
N LEU A 811 -1.09 -3.86 0.47
CA LEU A 811 0.29 -4.01 0.92
C LEU A 811 0.88 -2.69 1.42
N PHE A 812 0.69 -1.61 0.66
CA PHE A 812 1.14 -0.27 1.03
C PHE A 812 -0.04 0.65 1.35
N ARG A 813 -1.07 0.63 0.49
CA ARG A 813 -2.26 1.48 0.60
C ARG A 813 -3.51 0.71 0.24
N LYS A 814 -4.63 1.07 0.86
CA LYS A 814 -5.96 0.50 0.59
C LYS A 814 -6.87 1.57 -0.01
N VAL A 815 -7.78 1.13 -0.87
CA VAL A 815 -8.83 1.97 -1.44
C VAL A 815 -9.91 2.16 -0.37
N HIS A 816 -10.09 3.39 0.09
CA HIS A 816 -11.16 3.74 1.01
C HIS A 816 -12.40 4.22 0.26
N ALA A 817 -12.22 5.09 -0.73
CA ALA A 817 -13.31 5.58 -1.59
C ALA A 817 -12.85 5.80 -3.04
N VAL A 818 -13.81 5.97 -3.94
CA VAL A 818 -13.58 6.34 -5.33
C VAL A 818 -14.26 7.68 -5.59
N LYS A 819 -13.49 8.67 -6.02
CA LYS A 819 -13.97 9.98 -6.44
C LYS A 819 -14.11 10.01 -7.96
N MET A 820 -15.33 10.24 -8.41
CA MET A 820 -15.71 10.37 -9.81
C MET A 820 -15.92 11.83 -10.15
N GLU A 821 -15.34 12.28 -11.26
CA GLU A 821 -15.53 13.62 -11.81
C GLU A 821 -16.04 13.50 -13.24
N VAL A 822 -17.12 14.24 -13.55
CA VAL A 822 -17.78 14.25 -14.84
C VAL A 822 -17.80 15.67 -15.35
N THR A 823 -17.12 15.90 -16.47
CA THR A 823 -17.07 17.21 -17.13
C THR A 823 -17.66 17.12 -18.53
N SER A 824 -18.39 18.13 -18.99
CA SER A 824 -18.89 18.18 -20.37
C SER A 824 -18.43 19.44 -21.09
N ASN A 825 -17.84 19.29 -22.27
CA ASN A 825 -17.38 20.42 -23.09
C ASN A 825 -18.02 20.37 -24.48
N LEU A 826 -18.49 21.52 -24.97
CA LEU A 826 -19.02 21.66 -26.34
C LEU A 826 -17.85 21.61 -27.36
N GLN A 827 -17.90 20.68 -28.32
CA GLN A 827 -16.88 20.55 -29.35
C GLN A 827 -17.25 21.24 -30.66
N SER A 828 -18.51 21.15 -31.08
CA SER A 828 -18.99 21.72 -32.34
C SER A 828 -20.41 22.24 -32.20
N LYS A 829 -20.62 23.50 -32.64
CA LYS A 829 -21.93 24.14 -32.74
C LYS A 829 -22.56 23.77 -34.08
N ASN A 830 -23.85 23.43 -34.10
CA ASN A 830 -24.58 23.33 -35.37
C ASN A 830 -24.75 24.75 -35.97
N PRO A 831 -24.40 24.98 -37.25
CA PRO A 831 -24.38 26.32 -37.86
C PRO A 831 -25.76 26.91 -38.21
N THR A 832 -26.87 26.32 -37.75
CA THR A 832 -28.23 26.67 -38.19
C THR A 832 -29.21 27.00 -37.05
N GLY A 833 -28.73 27.69 -36.01
CA GLY A 833 -29.59 28.22 -34.93
C GLY A 833 -29.32 29.72 -34.70
N PRO A 834 -30.34 30.51 -34.29
CA PRO A 834 -30.16 31.95 -34.05
C PRO A 834 -29.17 32.17 -32.90
N ASP A 835 -28.40 33.26 -32.96
CA ASP A 835 -27.44 33.68 -31.92
C ASP A 835 -28.14 33.87 -30.57
N THR A 836 -28.24 32.81 -29.78
CA THR A 836 -28.64 32.86 -28.38
C THR A 836 -27.50 33.41 -27.54
N LYS A 837 -27.81 34.47 -26.78
CA LYS A 837 -26.89 35.21 -25.90
C LYS A 837 -26.09 34.27 -24.98
N VAL A 838 -24.81 34.61 -24.78
CA VAL A 838 -23.68 33.83 -24.21
C VAL A 838 -23.77 33.59 -22.68
N THR A 839 -24.95 33.49 -22.09
CA THR A 839 -25.09 33.42 -20.61
C THR A 839 -25.42 32.04 -20.02
N ASP A 840 -25.72 31.03 -20.84
CA ASP A 840 -26.02 29.68 -20.34
C ASP A 840 -24.75 28.83 -20.16
N PRO A 841 -24.62 28.06 -19.06
CA PRO A 841 -23.45 27.24 -18.80
C PRO A 841 -23.25 26.22 -19.92
N THR A 842 -22.19 26.41 -20.71
CA THR A 842 -21.82 25.49 -21.80
C THR A 842 -21.16 24.21 -21.30
N SER A 843 -20.94 24.08 -19.99
CA SER A 843 -20.25 22.96 -19.37
C SER A 843 -20.91 22.52 -18.07
N ASN A 844 -21.05 21.20 -17.92
CA ASN A 844 -21.35 20.55 -16.65
C ASN A 844 -20.03 20.17 -15.99
N SER A 845 -19.92 20.35 -14.68
CA SER A 845 -18.87 19.75 -13.85
C SER A 845 -19.49 19.23 -12.57
N LEU A 846 -19.51 17.91 -12.42
CA LEU A 846 -20.07 17.23 -11.26
C LEU A 846 -19.02 16.31 -10.66
N THR A 847 -18.90 16.30 -9.32
CA THR A 847 -18.01 15.41 -8.61
C THR A 847 -18.78 14.66 -7.54
N GLN A 848 -18.48 13.37 -7.37
CA GLN A 848 -19.08 12.56 -6.31
C GLN A 848 -18.08 11.51 -5.82
N THR A 849 -18.04 11.31 -4.51
CA THR A 849 -17.21 10.30 -3.87
C THR A 849 -18.09 9.19 -3.32
N VAL A 850 -17.71 7.93 -3.55
CA VAL A 850 -18.44 6.75 -3.07
C VAL A 850 -17.49 5.75 -2.43
N GLU A 851 -17.89 5.15 -1.32
CA GLU A 851 -17.18 4.03 -0.72
C GLU A 851 -17.59 2.72 -1.43
N PRO A 852 -16.65 1.96 -2.00
CA PRO A 852 -16.97 0.70 -2.64
C PRO A 852 -17.37 -0.35 -1.59
N HIS A 853 -18.47 -1.05 -1.85
CA HIS A 853 -18.92 -2.19 -1.06
C HIS A 853 -18.43 -3.49 -1.73
N ASN A 854 -17.64 -4.31 -1.03
CA ASN A 854 -17.06 -5.56 -1.56
C ASN A 854 -16.43 -5.40 -2.96
N ASP A 855 -15.63 -4.35 -3.14
CA ASP A 855 -14.96 -3.95 -4.38
C ASP A 855 -15.85 -3.39 -5.50
N TYR A 856 -17.14 -3.16 -5.27
CA TYR A 856 -18.08 -2.61 -6.26
C TYR A 856 -18.70 -1.29 -5.81
N PHE A 857 -18.95 -0.39 -6.77
CA PHE A 857 -19.72 0.83 -6.53
C PHE A 857 -20.58 1.20 -7.73
N SER A 858 -21.61 2.01 -7.48
CA SER A 858 -22.47 2.59 -8.51
C SER A 858 -22.81 4.03 -8.15
N ILE A 859 -22.68 4.92 -9.12
CA ILE A 859 -23.01 6.35 -9.02
C ILE A 859 -23.85 6.75 -10.23
N SER A 860 -24.75 7.73 -10.06
CA SER A 860 -25.52 8.32 -11.16
C SER A 860 -25.36 9.84 -11.18
N PHE A 861 -25.12 10.39 -12.36
CA PHE A 861 -25.04 11.82 -12.63
C PHE A 861 -26.20 12.24 -13.53
N LEU A 862 -26.66 13.49 -13.38
CA LEU A 862 -27.68 14.09 -14.23
C LEU A 862 -27.06 15.30 -14.93
N LEU A 863 -26.98 15.26 -16.27
CA LEU A 863 -26.33 16.29 -17.07
C LEU A 863 -27.35 17.03 -17.93
N ALA A 864 -27.22 18.35 -18.04
CA ALA A 864 -28.07 19.19 -18.90
C ALA A 864 -27.29 19.64 -20.15
N PHE A 865 -27.95 19.69 -21.31
CA PHE A 865 -27.32 20.12 -22.57
C PHE A 865 -28.17 21.20 -23.28
N PRO A 866 -28.27 22.41 -22.70
CA PRO A 866 -29.13 23.47 -23.20
C PRO A 866 -28.68 24.03 -24.56
N VAL A 867 -27.40 23.88 -24.91
CA VAL A 867 -26.84 24.34 -26.18
C VAL A 867 -26.94 23.22 -27.23
N LEU A 868 -27.37 23.56 -28.44
CA LEU A 868 -27.43 22.61 -29.56
C LEU A 868 -26.03 22.33 -30.13
N GLY A 869 -25.69 21.05 -30.29
CA GLY A 869 -24.39 20.65 -30.81
C GLY A 869 -23.86 19.35 -30.21
N ILE A 870 -22.61 19.04 -30.56
CA ILE A 870 -21.92 17.84 -30.06
C ILE A 870 -21.09 18.21 -28.84
N HIS A 871 -21.37 17.55 -27.72
CA HIS A 871 -20.68 17.69 -26.45
C HIS A 871 -19.84 16.43 -26.20
N LEU A 872 -18.65 16.63 -25.66
CA LEU A 872 -17.81 15.57 -25.12
C LEU A 872 -17.97 15.53 -23.61
N VAL A 873 -18.56 14.45 -23.10
CA VAL A 873 -18.61 14.13 -21.68
C VAL A 873 -17.38 13.30 -21.33
N THR A 874 -16.58 13.78 -20.40
CA THR A 874 -15.37 13.15 -19.90
C THR A 874 -15.61 12.71 -18.46
N ILE A 875 -15.42 11.42 -18.20
CA ILE A 875 -15.58 10.79 -16.90
C ILE A 875 -14.19 10.39 -16.42
N THR A 876 -13.72 11.00 -15.34
CA THR A 876 -12.45 10.68 -14.69
C THR A 876 -12.73 10.00 -13.36
N ALA A 877 -12.00 8.92 -13.09
CA ALA A 877 -12.03 8.26 -11.81
C ALA A 877 -10.72 8.46 -11.07
N SER A 878 -10.82 8.67 -9.77
CA SER A 878 -9.70 8.84 -8.85
C SER A 878 -9.95 8.01 -7.59
N ILE A 879 -8.88 7.51 -7.00
CA ILE A 879 -8.92 6.67 -5.80
C ILE A 879 -8.63 7.57 -4.60
N VAL A 880 -9.36 7.37 -3.50
CA VAL A 880 -9.10 8.00 -2.21
C VAL A 880 -8.62 6.92 -1.24
N ASP A 881 -7.48 7.15 -0.60
CA ASP A 881 -6.92 6.21 0.37
C ASP A 881 -7.44 6.44 1.80
N GLU A 882 -7.01 5.59 2.74
CA GLU A 882 -7.38 5.69 4.16
C GLU A 882 -6.92 7.00 4.84
N THR A 883 -5.94 7.71 4.26
CA THR A 883 -5.47 9.01 4.76
C THR A 883 -6.26 10.19 4.19
N GLY A 884 -7.17 9.94 3.25
CA GLY A 884 -7.93 10.98 2.54
C GLY A 884 -7.20 11.58 1.33
N THR A 885 -6.05 11.04 0.93
CA THR A 885 -5.30 11.53 -0.24
C THR A 885 -5.97 11.08 -1.53
N VAL A 886 -6.12 11.99 -2.50
CA VAL A 886 -6.71 11.71 -3.82
C VAL A 886 -5.63 11.34 -4.83
N TRP A 887 -5.80 10.18 -5.47
CA TRP A 887 -4.90 9.58 -6.44
C TRP A 887 -5.55 9.50 -7.82
N ASN A 888 -4.90 10.07 -8.83
CA ASN A 888 -5.39 10.18 -10.20
C ASN A 888 -5.07 8.91 -11.03
N THR A 889 -5.29 7.73 -10.46
CA THR A 889 -4.91 6.43 -11.07
C THR A 889 -6.06 5.76 -11.84
N GLY A 890 -7.28 6.30 -11.79
CA GLY A 890 -8.43 5.70 -12.47
C GLY A 890 -8.48 5.99 -13.97
N PRO A 891 -9.25 5.20 -14.74
CA PRO A 891 -9.42 5.39 -16.16
C PRO A 891 -10.19 6.67 -16.46
N LYS A 892 -9.92 7.23 -17.65
CA LYS A 892 -10.66 8.33 -18.26
C LYS A 892 -11.52 7.78 -19.38
N VAL A 893 -12.84 7.93 -19.26
CA VAL A 893 -13.82 7.46 -20.27
C VAL A 893 -14.47 8.66 -20.93
N ASN A 894 -14.53 8.64 -22.26
CA ASN A 894 -15.10 9.70 -23.07
C ASN A 894 -16.42 9.24 -23.70
N LEU A 895 -17.43 10.10 -23.70
CA LEU A 895 -18.75 9.86 -24.26
C LEU A 895 -19.17 11.07 -25.12
N PHE A 896 -19.52 10.83 -26.39
CA PHE A 896 -20.07 11.88 -27.25
C PHE A 896 -21.59 11.94 -27.13
N VAL A 897 -22.11 13.15 -26.91
CA VAL A 897 -23.53 13.44 -26.76
C VAL A 897 -23.93 14.53 -27.74
N LYS A 898 -25.00 14.32 -28.51
CA LYS A 898 -25.53 15.30 -29.45
C LYS A 898 -26.87 15.82 -28.95
N SER A 899 -26.88 17.09 -28.57
CA SER A 899 -28.10 17.83 -28.22
C SER A 899 -28.77 18.31 -29.50
N TYR A 900 -30.06 18.00 -29.65
CA TYR A 900 -30.87 18.38 -30.81
C TYR A 900 -32.22 18.98 -30.40
N ASP A 901 -32.80 19.73 -31.33
CA ASP A 901 -34.16 20.24 -31.25
C ASP A 901 -35.01 19.54 -32.33
N ASP A 902 -36.10 18.91 -31.90
CA ASP A 902 -37.05 18.20 -32.76
C ASP A 902 -37.67 19.14 -33.81
N ALA A 903 -37.87 20.42 -33.49
CA ALA A 903 -38.44 21.39 -34.42
C ALA A 903 -37.49 21.63 -35.62
N ILE A 904 -36.18 21.69 -35.36
CA ILE A 904 -35.14 21.94 -36.36
C ILE A 904 -34.86 20.67 -37.18
N GLN A 905 -34.90 19.48 -36.57
CA GLN A 905 -34.77 18.21 -37.29
C GLN A 905 -35.96 17.95 -38.25
N ARG A 906 -37.19 18.26 -37.83
CA ARG A 906 -38.37 18.16 -38.71
C ARG A 906 -38.33 19.19 -39.85
N ALA A 907 -37.80 20.39 -39.61
CA ALA A 907 -37.60 21.41 -40.65
C ALA A 907 -36.51 21.02 -41.69
N THR A 908 -35.51 20.23 -41.29
CA THR A 908 -34.49 19.72 -42.21
C THR A 908 -34.94 18.46 -42.96
N GLN A 909 -35.72 17.56 -42.34
CA GLN A 909 -36.32 16.41 -43.04
C GLN A 909 -37.40 16.84 -44.05
N SER A 910 -38.23 17.83 -43.72
CA SER A 910 -39.26 18.37 -44.63
C SER A 910 -38.67 19.09 -45.86
N LYS A 911 -37.46 19.67 -45.75
CA LYS A 911 -36.71 20.21 -46.90
C LYS A 911 -36.15 19.13 -47.83
N VAL A 912 -35.89 17.92 -47.33
CA VAL A 912 -35.43 16.78 -48.17
C VAL A 912 -36.61 16.14 -48.90
N SER A 913 -37.82 16.13 -48.33
CA SER A 913 -39.04 15.68 -49.02
C SER A 913 -39.58 16.67 -50.06
N ALA A 914 -39.05 17.90 -50.14
CA ALA A 914 -39.44 18.93 -51.09
C ALA A 914 -38.46 19.08 -52.27
N ARG A 915 -37.87 17.97 -52.74
CA ARG A 915 -37.29 17.92 -54.10
C ARG A 915 -38.38 17.48 -55.08
N PRO A 916 -38.67 18.22 -56.16
CA PRO A 916 -39.69 17.82 -57.13
C PRO A 916 -39.28 16.52 -57.82
N SER A 917 -40.24 15.62 -57.95
CA SER A 917 -40.21 14.46 -58.83
C SER A 917 -39.94 14.89 -60.28
N PHE A 918 -38.74 14.63 -60.79
CA PHE A 918 -38.52 14.54 -62.22
C PHE A 918 -39.05 13.17 -62.69
N THR A 919 -40.25 13.16 -63.26
CA THR A 919 -40.73 12.06 -64.10
C THR A 919 -40.00 12.08 -65.45
N PRO A 920 -39.78 10.90 -66.06
CA PRO A 920 -38.77 10.67 -67.09
C PRO A 920 -39.28 11.04 -68.49
N LEU A 921 -38.37 11.53 -69.33
CA LEU A 921 -38.52 11.44 -70.78
C LEU A 921 -37.91 10.10 -71.22
N ILE A 922 -38.76 9.22 -71.76
CA ILE A 922 -38.55 8.31 -72.92
C ILE A 922 -37.09 7.88 -73.14
N SER A 923 -36.74 6.58 -73.09
CA SER A 923 -37.45 5.42 -73.66
C SER A 923 -37.93 4.38 -72.66
#